data_AF-A0A4S4LET0-F1
#
_entry.id   AF-A0A4S4LET0-F1
#
_cell.length_a   1.000
_cell.length_b   1.000
_cell.length_c   1.000
_cell.angle_alpha   90.00
_cell.angle_beta   90.00
_cell.angle_gamma   90.00
#
_symmetry.space_group_name_H-M   'P 1'
#
loop_
_entity.id
_entity.type
_entity.pdbx_description
1 polymer ?
#
loop_
_entity_poly.entity_id
_entity_poly.type
_entity_poly.pdbx_seq_one_letter_code
_entity_poly.pdbx_strand_id
1 'polypeptide(L)'
;MRFSPTCLNLRALTSHPSGHPSRASSISFLGLGRMGSEMAFNLFSKRHALANSSTFVVCDAVPEAARAFVANFQNHFPGSQLSIVSTPEEAVLASQTIVTMLPSSPQVRSVYSGDSGVLSALQALPRAQAEETLCIDSTTLDIDVARQVSAHVVGTGAQMVDAPVSGGTETRCLRFCRYLNVLLLRGAWAGVTGAKVGSLAFLVGGTDTAFELAKPFIADMGRRAVHCGPAGSGLVAKICNNLMLGVQQVVTSEAMLLGQRLGVRADVLADVIGSATALHDKAPPSERDFEGGFATALMVKLLMGRKLWQDMGLAFKSANLVGTALPLGTAAKRIYEDVIESSPELARKDFSNASCIMSAEKPSAIIFGGLNTWSRRFALFLIPDGGEPLVSHLRIVDKFSVHPATTYLGADFPPLLENPNVQYKQANLTIPAIVKSMFDPPEGQAPYSYVFDLTGEVRHDRPDMVQIQQTVNIARLVGEEAARREVKAYVRVTQAFYETSEKGTHTEKESVKPSGIRGVWWHETLRVLANIENLNLVILRPGLVYGPHVEYGILTTTMTVASVYGYLQKPMKGLWPPGKNSMNTVHVEDVAGAAFALAEWMAKEGRKEADILAGEEIPSNDKGKIKEGTGLPETGKKLVAPLFNIVDNSNGTLYSIGAEICGLFGTTFGFHDFFTTTMAKITKLSESILEDINEEHVSGWVEMIMASDPPIPNTPLSAYMDESVLQKIVVAFNADKIKNIVGYTLKHPEFSQAELKDVVDRWKSEGSWPNTFKVPRLCELSHIQNQRRSPFHVYTASSTNVRADLNVDVAKLIPTFQIVFERVAFDMADTVTRLRTVQTRSYARESVDLKTLPMEGEQFNARKEGRWGDGIAKLAVQTFMGIPVVYTAYLMLSSNPSSLSWFAYHPPLQMLAVGLFTYGILTLQPTSQPKTKAVGLVRHQLFMLFTGLPVLGVGTWVIYYNKEINTRPHALIGYIAVGWAYVQVLVGCGSVWFGGAAFGGGMKAKSIWKYHRGRISIIPSVFICSPLGRRMVYVF
;
A
#
# COMPACT_ATOMS: atom_id res chain seq x y z
N MET A 1 -45.27 0.91 36.10
CA MET A 1 -46.57 0.54 36.71
C MET A 1 -46.95 -0.83 36.18
N ARG A 2 -47.26 -1.78 37.08
CA ARG A 2 -47.72 -3.15 36.75
C ARG A 2 -49.16 -3.11 36.21
N PHE A 3 -49.52 -3.99 35.28
CA PHE A 3 -50.68 -4.90 35.39
C PHE A 3 -50.60 -6.05 34.36
N SER A 4 -51.26 -7.15 34.71
CA SER A 4 -51.12 -8.56 34.28
C SER A 4 -52.09 -8.94 33.13
N PRO A 5 -52.00 -10.16 32.56
CA PRO A 5 -52.58 -10.55 31.27
C PRO A 5 -53.99 -11.15 31.39
N THR A 6 -54.76 -11.12 30.29
CA THR A 6 -56.05 -11.81 30.20
C THR A 6 -56.11 -12.65 28.93
N CYS A 7 -56.18 -13.97 29.12
CA CYS A 7 -56.58 -14.95 28.11
C CYS A 7 -57.96 -14.59 27.53
N LEU A 8 -58.09 -14.62 26.20
CA LEU A 8 -59.37 -14.58 25.51
C LEU A 8 -59.53 -15.83 24.64
N ASN A 9 -60.64 -16.51 24.88
CA ASN A 9 -61.00 -17.83 24.39
C ASN A 9 -61.19 -17.91 22.87
N LEU A 10 -60.51 -18.88 22.26
CA LEU A 10 -60.57 -19.27 20.84
C LEU A 10 -61.70 -20.29 20.56
N ARG A 11 -62.93 -20.00 21.00
CA ARG A 11 -64.12 -20.83 20.72
C ARG A 11 -65.39 -19.97 20.60
N ALA A 12 -65.57 -19.31 19.45
CA ALA A 12 -66.89 -18.83 18.99
C ALA A 12 -66.82 -18.22 17.57
N LEU A 13 -66.47 -19.00 16.55
CA LEU A 13 -66.72 -18.62 15.14
C LEU A 13 -67.09 -19.86 14.32
N THR A 14 -68.14 -20.56 14.75
CA THR A 14 -68.81 -21.60 13.94
C THR A 14 -70.31 -21.38 13.98
N SER A 15 -70.76 -20.26 13.43
CA SER A 15 -72.14 -20.08 12.96
C SER A 15 -72.26 -18.74 12.23
N HIS A 16 -72.19 -18.74 10.89
CA HIS A 16 -72.65 -17.63 10.08
C HIS A 16 -73.58 -18.09 8.95
N PRO A 17 -74.54 -17.24 8.57
CA PRO A 17 -75.68 -17.59 7.73
C PRO A 17 -75.27 -17.71 6.26
N SER A 18 -76.08 -18.46 5.50
CA SER A 18 -76.01 -18.65 4.05
C SER A 18 -75.91 -17.32 3.29
N GLY A 19 -74.73 -17.06 2.70
CA GLY A 19 -74.49 -15.88 1.86
C GLY A 19 -73.01 -15.49 1.70
N HIS A 20 -72.09 -16.02 2.53
CA HIS A 20 -70.66 -15.75 2.36
C HIS A 20 -70.00 -16.69 1.34
N PRO A 21 -69.19 -16.15 0.42
CA PRO A 21 -68.46 -16.92 -0.59
C PRO A 21 -67.43 -17.86 0.06
N SER A 22 -67.32 -19.09 -0.45
CA SER A 22 -66.39 -20.10 0.08
C SER A 22 -64.94 -19.76 -0.28
N ARG A 23 -64.01 -19.93 0.67
CA ARG A 23 -62.55 -19.82 0.45
C ARG A 23 -62.06 -20.55 -0.81
N ALA A 24 -62.67 -21.72 -1.10
CA ALA A 24 -62.38 -22.58 -2.24
C ALA A 24 -62.62 -21.95 -3.62
N SER A 25 -63.29 -20.79 -3.70
CA SER A 25 -63.55 -20.08 -4.96
C SER A 25 -62.96 -18.67 -4.99
N SER A 26 -62.14 -18.33 -3.98
CA SER A 26 -61.62 -16.99 -3.76
C SER A 26 -60.13 -16.90 -4.12
N ILE A 27 -59.74 -15.75 -4.70
CA ILE A 27 -58.39 -15.46 -5.16
C ILE A 27 -57.89 -14.18 -4.50
N SER A 28 -56.69 -14.24 -3.91
CA SER A 28 -56.00 -13.08 -3.35
C SER A 28 -54.86 -12.62 -4.26
N PHE A 29 -54.73 -11.31 -4.45
CA PHE A 29 -53.60 -10.70 -5.15
C PHE A 29 -52.86 -9.72 -4.22
N LEU A 30 -51.59 -10.01 -3.95
CA LEU A 30 -50.72 -9.29 -3.03
C LEU A 30 -49.67 -8.51 -3.83
N GLY A 31 -49.74 -7.18 -3.78
CA GLY A 31 -48.86 -6.29 -4.54
C GLY A 31 -49.51 -5.77 -5.83
N LEU A 32 -50.00 -4.55 -5.77
CA LEU A 32 -50.71 -3.80 -6.82
C LEU A 32 -49.86 -2.66 -7.38
N GLY A 33 -48.56 -2.91 -7.52
CA GLY A 33 -47.65 -2.03 -8.25
C GLY A 33 -47.94 -1.98 -9.75
N ARG A 34 -47.05 -1.35 -10.53
CA ARG A 34 -47.22 -1.14 -11.98
C ARG A 34 -47.55 -2.39 -12.81
N MET A 35 -47.00 -3.54 -12.41
CA MET A 35 -47.29 -4.83 -13.05
C MET A 35 -48.48 -5.54 -12.39
N GLY A 36 -48.47 -5.58 -11.05
CA GLY A 36 -49.45 -6.31 -10.26
C GLY A 36 -50.89 -5.83 -10.47
N SER A 37 -51.11 -4.51 -10.60
CA SER A 37 -52.46 -3.97 -10.84
C SER A 37 -53.05 -4.44 -12.17
N GLU A 38 -52.28 -4.39 -13.26
CA GLU A 38 -52.73 -4.83 -14.59
C GLU A 38 -52.92 -6.35 -14.65
N MET A 39 -52.05 -7.12 -13.97
CA MET A 39 -52.17 -8.57 -13.85
C MET A 39 -53.43 -8.96 -13.06
N ALA A 40 -53.65 -8.33 -11.89
CA ALA A 40 -54.83 -8.55 -11.06
C ALA A 40 -56.12 -8.20 -11.81
N PHE A 41 -56.13 -7.09 -12.56
CA PHE A 41 -57.29 -6.69 -13.36
C PHE A 41 -57.64 -7.76 -14.42
N ASN A 42 -56.65 -8.29 -15.14
CA ASN A 42 -56.86 -9.34 -16.13
C ASN A 42 -57.31 -10.67 -15.50
N LEU A 43 -56.69 -11.06 -14.39
CA LEU A 43 -57.08 -12.26 -13.64
C LEU A 43 -58.53 -12.17 -13.17
N PHE A 44 -58.88 -11.08 -12.48
CA PHE A 44 -60.20 -10.92 -11.88
C PHE A 44 -61.29 -10.72 -12.93
N SER A 45 -61.05 -9.93 -13.98
CA SER A 45 -62.06 -9.70 -15.03
C SER A 45 -62.43 -11.00 -15.77
N LYS A 46 -61.45 -11.82 -16.15
CA LYS A 46 -61.69 -13.12 -16.80
C LYS A 46 -62.36 -14.10 -15.86
N ARG A 47 -61.93 -14.17 -14.59
CA ARG A 47 -62.55 -15.06 -13.59
C ARG A 47 -63.97 -14.64 -13.24
N HIS A 48 -64.23 -13.35 -13.10
CA HIS A 48 -65.57 -12.79 -12.89
C HIS A 48 -66.50 -13.16 -14.05
N ALA A 49 -66.02 -13.07 -15.30
CA ALA A 49 -66.80 -13.47 -16.47
C ALA A 49 -67.11 -14.97 -16.53
N LEU A 50 -66.26 -15.82 -15.93
CA LEU A 50 -66.46 -17.27 -15.89
C LEU A 50 -67.37 -17.72 -14.73
N ALA A 51 -67.32 -17.05 -13.58
CA ALA A 51 -68.13 -17.36 -12.42
C ALA A 51 -68.46 -16.09 -11.61
N ASN A 52 -69.74 -15.69 -11.62
CA ASN A 52 -70.25 -14.53 -10.87
C ASN A 52 -70.15 -14.68 -9.34
N SER A 53 -69.75 -15.86 -8.83
CA SER A 53 -69.65 -16.19 -7.40
C SER A 53 -68.24 -16.16 -6.84
N SER A 54 -67.21 -15.83 -7.64
CA SER A 54 -65.83 -15.73 -7.15
C SER A 54 -65.60 -14.43 -6.39
N THR A 55 -64.93 -14.52 -5.24
CA THR A 55 -64.55 -13.34 -4.44
C THR A 55 -63.08 -13.03 -4.63
N PHE A 56 -62.80 -11.76 -4.86
CA PHE A 56 -61.45 -11.29 -5.11
C PHE A 56 -60.98 -10.47 -3.92
N VAL A 57 -59.80 -10.82 -3.41
CA VAL A 57 -59.19 -10.16 -2.27
C VAL A 57 -57.93 -9.47 -2.75
N VAL A 58 -57.72 -8.23 -2.33
CA VAL A 58 -56.48 -7.51 -2.63
C VAL A 58 -55.80 -7.04 -1.36
N CYS A 59 -54.47 -7.08 -1.39
CA CYS A 59 -53.63 -6.57 -0.32
C CYS A 59 -52.43 -5.83 -0.94
N ASP A 60 -52.14 -4.64 -0.44
CA ASP A 60 -50.94 -3.90 -0.79
C ASP A 60 -50.44 -3.13 0.43
N ALA A 61 -49.11 -3.02 0.57
CA ALA A 61 -48.49 -2.23 1.63
C ALA A 61 -48.83 -0.74 1.55
N VAL A 62 -49.26 -0.26 0.38
CA VAL A 62 -49.81 1.07 0.13
C VAL A 62 -51.33 0.98 0.02
N PRO A 63 -52.09 1.31 1.08
CA PRO A 63 -53.56 1.15 1.09
C PRO A 63 -54.28 1.90 -0.04
N GLU A 64 -53.70 3.00 -0.51
CA GLU A 64 -54.25 3.78 -1.63
C GLU A 64 -54.20 3.00 -2.95
N ALA A 65 -53.19 2.16 -3.18
CA ALA A 65 -53.11 1.33 -4.38
C ALA A 65 -54.26 0.30 -4.42
N ALA A 66 -54.56 -0.33 -3.28
CA ALA A 66 -55.69 -1.24 -3.15
C ALA A 66 -57.04 -0.53 -3.33
N ARG A 67 -57.24 0.64 -2.72
CA ARG A 67 -58.45 1.45 -2.91
C ARG A 67 -58.65 1.86 -4.36
N ALA A 68 -57.59 2.37 -5.01
CA ALA A 68 -57.64 2.80 -6.40
C ALA A 68 -57.94 1.63 -7.35
N PHE A 69 -57.33 0.47 -7.10
CA PHE A 69 -57.61 -0.75 -7.87
C PHE A 69 -59.06 -1.19 -7.73
N VAL A 70 -59.59 -1.28 -6.51
CA VAL A 70 -60.99 -1.69 -6.26
C VAL A 70 -61.96 -0.71 -6.89
N ALA A 71 -61.76 0.59 -6.73
CA ALA A 71 -62.60 1.62 -7.35
C ALA A 71 -62.61 1.50 -8.88
N ASN A 72 -61.43 1.30 -9.49
CA ASN A 72 -61.31 1.11 -10.94
C ASN A 72 -62.03 -0.17 -11.39
N PHE A 73 -61.82 -1.29 -10.71
CA PHE A 73 -62.45 -2.55 -11.08
C PHE A 73 -63.97 -2.51 -10.93
N GLN A 74 -64.49 -1.96 -9.83
CA GLN A 74 -65.94 -1.80 -9.60
C GLN A 74 -66.60 -0.90 -10.64
N ASN A 75 -65.91 0.13 -11.15
CA ASN A 75 -66.42 0.96 -12.24
C ASN A 75 -66.58 0.17 -13.55
N HIS A 76 -65.70 -0.79 -13.84
CA HIS A 76 -65.79 -1.64 -15.03
C HIS A 76 -66.74 -2.83 -14.86
N PHE A 77 -66.85 -3.36 -13.63
CA PHE A 77 -67.67 -4.52 -13.29
C PHE A 77 -68.55 -4.25 -12.06
N PRO A 78 -69.65 -3.49 -12.20
CA PRO A 78 -70.55 -3.20 -11.09
C PRO A 78 -71.14 -4.48 -10.47
N GLY A 79 -71.14 -4.56 -9.14
CA GLY A 79 -71.64 -5.73 -8.41
C GLY A 79 -70.61 -6.85 -8.17
N SER A 80 -69.38 -6.69 -8.67
CA SER A 80 -68.28 -7.63 -8.38
C SER A 80 -67.92 -7.65 -6.89
N GLN A 81 -67.69 -8.84 -6.33
CA GLN A 81 -67.30 -9.02 -4.92
C GLN A 81 -65.78 -8.87 -4.72
N LEU A 82 -65.32 -7.63 -4.51
CA LEU A 82 -63.92 -7.31 -4.18
C LEU A 82 -63.80 -6.84 -2.72
N SER A 83 -62.83 -7.39 -1.98
CA SER A 83 -62.49 -6.96 -0.62
C SER A 83 -61.01 -6.55 -0.50
N ILE A 84 -60.74 -5.60 0.40
CA ILE A 84 -59.38 -5.17 0.75
C ILE A 84 -59.05 -5.75 2.12
N VAL A 85 -57.89 -6.40 2.23
CA VAL A 85 -57.34 -6.89 3.50
C VAL A 85 -56.03 -6.18 3.82
N SER A 86 -55.68 -6.09 5.10
CA SER A 86 -54.55 -5.29 5.58
C SER A 86 -53.27 -6.10 5.74
N THR A 87 -53.37 -7.43 5.84
CA THR A 87 -52.20 -8.32 6.01
C THR A 87 -52.19 -9.48 5.02
N PRO A 88 -51.01 -10.04 4.69
CA PRO A 88 -50.90 -11.28 3.94
C PRO A 88 -51.63 -12.46 4.59
N GLU A 89 -51.60 -12.53 5.92
CA GLU A 89 -52.32 -13.54 6.71
C GLU A 89 -53.83 -13.52 6.43
N GLU A 90 -54.47 -12.35 6.50
CA GLU A 90 -55.90 -12.19 6.16
C GLU A 90 -56.20 -12.63 4.72
N ALA A 91 -55.27 -12.38 3.79
CA ALA A 91 -55.42 -12.79 2.40
C ALA A 91 -55.40 -14.33 2.22
N VAL A 92 -54.63 -15.05 3.03
CA VAL A 92 -54.58 -16.53 3.02
C VAL A 92 -55.81 -17.15 3.67
N LEU A 93 -56.31 -16.55 4.75
CA LEU A 93 -57.53 -16.98 5.42
C LEU A 93 -58.76 -16.81 4.52
N ALA A 94 -58.77 -15.78 3.68
CA ALA A 94 -59.90 -15.48 2.79
C ALA A 94 -59.91 -16.25 1.46
N SER A 95 -58.74 -16.72 0.98
CA SER A 95 -58.60 -17.27 -0.38
C SER A 95 -57.82 -18.57 -0.46
N GLN A 96 -58.19 -19.41 -1.44
CA GLN A 96 -57.47 -20.65 -1.77
C GLN A 96 -56.28 -20.40 -2.69
N THR A 97 -56.37 -19.44 -3.61
CA THR A 97 -55.27 -19.09 -4.53
C THR A 97 -54.68 -17.74 -4.16
N ILE A 98 -53.37 -17.69 -3.92
CA ILE A 98 -52.63 -16.51 -3.48
C ILE A 98 -51.60 -16.17 -4.55
N VAL A 99 -51.74 -14.99 -5.16
CA VAL A 99 -50.78 -14.48 -6.16
C VAL A 99 -50.00 -13.33 -5.56
N THR A 100 -48.66 -13.38 -5.62
CA THR A 100 -47.79 -12.29 -5.17
C THR A 100 -47.05 -11.66 -6.34
N MET A 101 -46.95 -10.33 -6.35
CA MET A 101 -46.16 -9.57 -7.32
C MET A 101 -45.48 -8.39 -6.62
N LEU A 102 -44.28 -8.64 -6.09
CA LEU A 102 -43.59 -7.75 -5.15
C LEU A 102 -42.31 -7.14 -5.78
N PRO A 103 -41.69 -6.13 -5.14
CA PRO A 103 -40.51 -5.48 -5.69
C PRO A 103 -39.23 -6.32 -5.72
N SER A 104 -38.93 -7.07 -4.64
CA SER A 104 -37.67 -7.81 -4.48
C SER A 104 -37.70 -8.82 -3.31
N SER A 105 -36.60 -9.56 -3.13
CA SER A 105 -36.44 -10.59 -2.10
C SER A 105 -36.82 -10.17 -0.66
N PRO A 106 -36.45 -8.97 -0.14
CA PRO A 106 -36.83 -8.56 1.20
C PRO A 106 -38.35 -8.48 1.41
N GLN A 107 -39.10 -8.00 0.40
CA GLN A 107 -40.56 -7.94 0.50
C GLN A 107 -41.18 -9.34 0.41
N VAL A 108 -40.64 -10.23 -0.43
CA VAL A 108 -41.09 -11.63 -0.48
C VAL A 108 -40.86 -12.30 0.88
N ARG A 109 -39.67 -12.16 1.48
CA ARG A 109 -39.40 -12.67 2.83
C ARG A 109 -40.37 -12.11 3.87
N SER A 110 -40.63 -10.81 3.83
CA SER A 110 -41.58 -10.17 4.77
C SER A 110 -43.02 -10.67 4.58
N VAL A 111 -43.49 -10.82 3.35
CA VAL A 111 -44.86 -11.25 3.03
C VAL A 111 -45.06 -12.72 3.35
N TYR A 112 -44.06 -13.58 3.10
CA TYR A 112 -44.18 -15.01 3.36
C TYR A 112 -43.84 -15.39 4.79
N SER A 113 -42.74 -14.87 5.34
CA SER A 113 -42.16 -15.32 6.61
C SER A 113 -42.33 -14.34 7.78
N GLY A 114 -42.98 -13.19 7.58
CA GLY A 114 -43.31 -12.28 8.67
C GLY A 114 -44.35 -12.86 9.64
N ASP A 115 -44.49 -12.23 10.81
CA ASP A 115 -45.39 -12.71 11.89
C ASP A 115 -46.86 -12.83 11.41
N SER A 116 -47.34 -11.87 10.61
CA SER A 116 -48.63 -11.92 9.89
C SER A 116 -48.47 -12.24 8.40
N GLY A 117 -47.54 -13.15 8.11
CA GLY A 117 -47.19 -13.58 6.76
C GLY A 117 -48.01 -14.77 6.25
N VAL A 118 -47.74 -15.17 5.01
CA VAL A 118 -48.41 -16.31 4.37
C VAL A 118 -48.13 -17.62 5.11
N LEU A 119 -46.91 -17.84 5.58
CA LEU A 119 -46.53 -19.09 6.27
C LEU A 119 -47.20 -19.25 7.63
N SER A 120 -47.29 -18.18 8.43
CA SER A 120 -47.97 -18.24 9.73
C SER A 120 -49.45 -18.57 9.56
N ALA A 121 -50.11 -17.98 8.57
CA ALA A 121 -51.48 -18.29 8.22
C ALA A 121 -51.67 -19.74 7.74
N LEU A 122 -50.80 -20.23 6.85
CA LEU A 122 -50.84 -21.61 6.36
C LEU A 122 -50.66 -22.64 7.49
N GLN A 123 -49.80 -22.36 8.47
CA GLN A 123 -49.60 -23.22 9.64
C GLN A 123 -50.80 -23.23 10.59
N ALA A 124 -51.54 -22.12 10.66
CA ALA A 124 -52.74 -22.00 11.48
C ALA A 124 -53.99 -22.61 10.82
N LEU A 125 -53.99 -22.77 9.49
CA LEU A 125 -55.13 -23.34 8.75
C LEU A 125 -55.35 -24.84 9.07
N PRO A 126 -56.61 -25.33 9.01
CA PRO A 126 -56.87 -26.75 8.99
C PRO A 126 -56.11 -27.42 7.85
N ARG A 127 -55.54 -28.60 8.11
CA ARG A 127 -54.67 -29.31 7.16
C ARG A 127 -55.27 -29.44 5.75
N ALA A 128 -56.54 -29.81 5.64
CA ALA A 128 -57.22 -29.91 4.35
C ALA A 128 -57.24 -28.57 3.57
N GLN A 129 -57.45 -27.46 4.28
CA GLN A 129 -57.45 -26.13 3.65
C GLN A 129 -56.05 -25.67 3.27
N ALA A 130 -55.02 -26.03 4.06
CA ALA A 130 -53.63 -25.77 3.73
C ALA A 130 -53.20 -26.56 2.48
N GLU A 131 -53.52 -27.86 2.41
CA GLU A 131 -53.23 -28.74 1.26
C GLU A 131 -53.92 -28.29 -0.04
N GLU A 132 -55.11 -27.67 0.09
CA GLU A 132 -55.84 -27.07 -1.02
C GLU A 132 -55.30 -25.71 -1.47
N THR A 133 -54.38 -25.09 -0.73
CA THR A 133 -53.89 -23.72 -1.01
C THR A 133 -52.82 -23.72 -2.10
N LEU A 134 -52.95 -22.81 -3.06
CA LEU A 134 -51.97 -22.59 -4.12
C LEU A 134 -51.36 -21.19 -4.01
N CYS A 135 -50.03 -21.11 -3.95
CA CYS A 135 -49.26 -19.87 -4.02
C CYS A 135 -48.57 -19.72 -5.38
N ILE A 136 -48.75 -18.57 -6.03
CA ILE A 136 -48.10 -18.22 -7.30
C ILE A 136 -47.30 -16.93 -7.08
N ASP A 137 -45.98 -17.04 -6.94
CA ASP A 137 -45.13 -15.86 -6.81
C ASP A 137 -44.58 -15.43 -8.17
N SER A 138 -45.04 -14.27 -8.65
CA SER A 138 -44.63 -13.71 -9.95
C SER A 138 -43.48 -12.71 -9.84
N THR A 139 -42.92 -12.55 -8.64
CA THR A 139 -41.83 -11.62 -8.33
C THR A 139 -40.53 -12.06 -9.01
N THR A 140 -39.67 -11.10 -9.36
CA THR A 140 -38.26 -11.41 -9.71
C THR A 140 -37.41 -11.23 -8.45
N LEU A 141 -36.91 -12.33 -7.88
CA LEU A 141 -36.14 -12.37 -6.63
C LEU A 141 -34.93 -13.32 -6.70
N ASP A 142 -34.13 -13.39 -5.64
CA ASP A 142 -32.99 -14.30 -5.56
C ASP A 142 -33.45 -15.77 -5.52
N ILE A 143 -32.69 -16.63 -6.21
CA ILE A 143 -33.00 -18.06 -6.37
C ILE A 143 -33.10 -18.77 -5.02
N ASP A 144 -32.17 -18.48 -4.10
CA ASP A 144 -32.14 -19.13 -2.79
C ASP A 144 -33.33 -18.73 -1.92
N VAL A 145 -33.78 -17.47 -2.02
CA VAL A 145 -34.97 -16.99 -1.32
C VAL A 145 -36.19 -17.72 -1.84
N ALA A 146 -36.36 -17.82 -3.16
CA ALA A 146 -37.50 -18.52 -3.77
C ALA A 146 -37.54 -20.00 -3.41
N ARG A 147 -36.39 -20.68 -3.43
CA ARG A 147 -36.27 -22.09 -3.01
C ARG A 147 -36.61 -22.28 -1.54
N GLN A 148 -36.11 -21.41 -0.66
CA GLN A 148 -36.42 -21.45 0.77
C GLN A 148 -37.91 -21.24 1.03
N VAL A 149 -38.51 -20.21 0.42
CA VAL A 149 -39.95 -19.91 0.58
C VAL A 149 -40.79 -21.06 0.03
N SER A 150 -40.47 -21.58 -1.16
CA SER A 150 -41.16 -22.73 -1.74
C SER A 150 -41.09 -23.95 -0.84
N ALA A 151 -39.90 -24.28 -0.30
CA ALA A 151 -39.73 -25.39 0.64
C ALA A 151 -40.57 -25.20 1.92
N HIS A 152 -40.62 -23.99 2.48
CA HIS A 152 -41.43 -23.70 3.66
C HIS A 152 -42.94 -23.80 3.38
N VAL A 153 -43.41 -23.29 2.24
CA VAL A 153 -44.84 -23.38 1.84
C VAL A 153 -45.23 -24.83 1.59
N VAL A 154 -44.41 -25.60 0.87
CA VAL A 154 -44.64 -27.03 0.66
C VAL A 154 -44.60 -27.81 1.98
N GLY A 155 -43.75 -27.39 2.93
CA GLY A 155 -43.69 -27.95 4.27
C GLY A 155 -44.98 -27.81 5.08
N THR A 156 -45.86 -26.86 4.76
CA THR A 156 -47.20 -26.75 5.40
C THR A 156 -48.27 -27.59 4.69
N GLY A 157 -47.92 -28.27 3.60
CA GLY A 157 -48.83 -29.05 2.74
C GLY A 157 -49.35 -28.27 1.52
N ALA A 158 -49.18 -26.95 1.46
CA ALA A 158 -49.64 -26.12 0.35
C ALA A 158 -48.79 -26.31 -0.92
N GLN A 159 -49.32 -25.90 -2.07
CA GLN A 159 -48.60 -25.91 -3.34
C GLN A 159 -48.04 -24.53 -3.67
N MET A 160 -46.85 -24.47 -4.28
CA MET A 160 -46.24 -23.22 -4.71
C MET A 160 -45.53 -23.33 -6.05
N VAL A 161 -45.64 -22.28 -6.86
CA VAL A 161 -44.79 -22.05 -8.03
C VAL A 161 -44.13 -20.68 -7.97
N ASP A 162 -42.87 -20.60 -8.42
CA ASP A 162 -42.24 -19.34 -8.83
C ASP A 162 -42.54 -19.12 -10.31
N ALA A 163 -43.22 -18.03 -10.64
CA ALA A 163 -43.71 -17.75 -11.99
C ALA A 163 -43.35 -16.32 -12.45
N PRO A 164 -42.07 -15.91 -12.44
CA PRO A 164 -41.68 -14.60 -12.93
C PRO A 164 -42.10 -14.37 -14.40
N VAL A 165 -42.38 -13.11 -14.71
CA VAL A 165 -42.95 -12.71 -16.00
C VAL A 165 -41.95 -12.04 -16.93
N SER A 166 -42.13 -12.21 -18.25
CA SER A 166 -41.41 -11.51 -19.31
C SER A 166 -42.38 -10.81 -20.28
N GLY A 167 -41.96 -9.67 -20.84
CA GLY A 167 -42.80 -8.76 -21.63
C GLY A 167 -43.48 -9.42 -22.83
N GLY A 168 -44.73 -9.05 -23.10
CA GLY A 168 -45.62 -9.76 -24.02
C GLY A 168 -45.46 -9.41 -25.51
N THR A 169 -45.92 -10.31 -26.38
CA THR A 169 -45.91 -10.13 -27.85
C THR A 169 -46.95 -9.11 -28.27
N GLU A 170 -46.57 -7.85 -28.51
CA GLU A 170 -47.46 -6.87 -29.14
C GLU A 170 -47.16 -6.77 -30.65
N THR A 171 -48.01 -7.39 -31.47
CA THR A 171 -47.90 -7.40 -32.95
C THR A 171 -48.35 -6.09 -33.61
N ARG A 172 -48.86 -5.08 -32.87
CA ARG A 172 -49.48 -3.88 -33.47
C ARG A 172 -48.73 -2.54 -33.28
N CYS A 173 -47.74 -2.45 -32.39
CA CYS A 173 -47.01 -1.19 -32.14
C CYS A 173 -45.79 -0.97 -33.05
N LEU A 174 -45.63 -1.75 -34.13
CA LEU A 174 -44.52 -1.59 -35.09
C LEU A 174 -44.64 -0.32 -35.96
N ARG A 175 -45.83 0.29 -36.09
CA ARG A 175 -46.01 1.48 -36.94
C ARG A 175 -45.74 2.82 -36.25
N PHE A 176 -46.01 2.94 -34.96
CA PHE A 176 -45.92 4.24 -34.26
C PHE A 176 -44.52 4.53 -33.72
N CYS A 177 -43.76 3.50 -33.30
CA CYS A 177 -42.37 3.66 -32.84
C CYS A 177 -41.35 3.89 -33.98
N ARG A 178 -41.78 3.89 -35.25
CA ARG A 178 -40.91 4.22 -36.39
C ARG A 178 -40.64 5.72 -36.52
N TYR A 179 -41.40 6.57 -35.81
CA TYR A 179 -41.35 8.03 -35.93
C TYR A 179 -40.62 8.77 -34.81
N LEU A 180 -40.40 8.13 -33.66
CA LEU A 180 -39.67 8.71 -32.54
C LEU A 180 -38.38 7.94 -32.37
N ASN A 181 -37.24 8.62 -32.53
CA ASN A 181 -35.85 8.16 -32.39
C ASN A 181 -35.52 7.53 -31.00
N VAL A 182 -36.31 6.57 -30.54
CA VAL A 182 -36.27 6.00 -29.19
C VAL A 182 -36.36 4.47 -29.31
N LEU A 183 -35.33 3.86 -29.90
CA LEU A 183 -35.12 2.41 -29.83
C LEU A 183 -34.60 1.97 -28.45
N LEU A 184 -34.19 2.92 -27.61
CA LEU A 184 -33.41 2.70 -26.38
C LEU A 184 -34.22 2.30 -25.12
N LEU A 185 -35.55 2.18 -25.19
CA LEU A 185 -36.40 1.93 -24.00
C LEU A 185 -37.37 0.74 -24.15
N ARG A 186 -37.04 -0.25 -25.00
CA ARG A 186 -37.96 -1.38 -25.28
C ARG A 186 -38.17 -2.34 -24.10
N GLY A 187 -37.17 -2.54 -23.23
CA GLY A 187 -37.22 -3.55 -22.16
C GLY A 187 -38.20 -3.25 -21.02
N ALA A 188 -38.26 -2.00 -20.55
CA ALA A 188 -39.12 -1.61 -19.42
C ALA A 188 -40.58 -1.34 -19.85
N TRP A 189 -40.80 -0.89 -21.09
CA TRP A 189 -42.13 -0.56 -21.60
C TRP A 189 -42.92 -1.77 -22.12
N ALA A 190 -42.25 -2.86 -22.53
CA ALA A 190 -42.91 -4.08 -23.00
C ALA A 190 -43.59 -4.88 -21.87
N GLY A 191 -43.09 -4.77 -20.64
CA GLY A 191 -43.64 -5.49 -19.47
C GLY A 191 -45.04 -5.00 -19.08
N VAL A 192 -45.18 -3.70 -18.78
CA VAL A 192 -46.46 -3.11 -18.34
C VAL A 192 -47.50 -3.15 -19.46
N THR A 193 -47.10 -2.86 -20.70
CA THR A 193 -47.98 -2.96 -21.86
C THR A 193 -48.44 -4.41 -22.07
N GLY A 194 -47.52 -5.38 -21.94
CA GLY A 194 -47.82 -6.79 -22.01
C GLY A 194 -48.76 -7.27 -20.90
N ALA A 195 -48.56 -6.77 -19.67
CA ALA A 195 -49.42 -7.03 -18.53
C ALA A 195 -50.84 -6.50 -18.75
N LYS A 196 -50.97 -5.25 -19.22
CA LYS A 196 -52.25 -4.61 -19.52
C LYS A 196 -53.09 -5.39 -20.52
N VAL A 197 -52.48 -5.89 -21.61
CA VAL A 197 -53.18 -6.66 -22.66
C VAL A 197 -53.21 -8.18 -22.42
N GLY A 198 -52.74 -8.66 -21.26
CA GLY A 198 -52.74 -10.07 -20.89
C GLY A 198 -51.89 -10.94 -21.81
N SER A 199 -50.74 -10.45 -22.26
CA SER A 199 -49.85 -11.12 -23.23
C SER A 199 -48.51 -11.57 -22.67
N LEU A 200 -48.34 -11.51 -21.35
CA LEU A 200 -47.11 -11.91 -20.66
C LEU A 200 -46.72 -13.37 -20.95
N ALA A 201 -45.42 -13.63 -20.91
CA ALA A 201 -44.86 -14.97 -20.84
C ALA A 201 -44.44 -15.28 -19.40
N PHE A 202 -44.96 -16.37 -18.83
CA PHE A 202 -44.61 -16.84 -17.49
C PHE A 202 -43.56 -17.95 -17.59
N LEU A 203 -42.50 -17.81 -16.81
CA LEU A 203 -41.42 -18.80 -16.68
C LEU A 203 -41.60 -19.47 -15.32
N VAL A 204 -42.06 -20.72 -15.31
CA VAL A 204 -42.62 -21.34 -14.09
C VAL A 204 -41.67 -22.41 -13.54
N GLY A 205 -41.18 -22.21 -12.33
CA GLY A 205 -40.52 -23.23 -11.51
C GLY A 205 -41.50 -23.82 -10.49
N GLY A 206 -41.39 -25.13 -10.26
CA GLY A 206 -42.24 -25.86 -9.31
C GLY A 206 -42.43 -27.32 -9.71
N THR A 207 -43.17 -28.08 -8.90
CA THR A 207 -43.54 -29.46 -9.24
C THR A 207 -44.51 -29.48 -10.42
N ASP A 208 -44.60 -30.60 -11.15
CA ASP A 208 -45.57 -30.76 -12.24
C ASP A 208 -47.01 -30.52 -11.76
N THR A 209 -47.33 -31.03 -10.57
CA THR A 209 -48.64 -30.83 -9.93
C THR A 209 -48.94 -29.36 -9.68
N ALA A 210 -47.99 -28.61 -9.08
CA ALA A 210 -48.19 -27.20 -8.80
C ALA A 210 -48.27 -26.37 -10.09
N PHE A 211 -47.52 -26.74 -11.13
CA PHE A 211 -47.59 -26.11 -12.45
C PHE A 211 -48.97 -26.28 -13.09
N GLU A 212 -49.51 -27.50 -13.14
CA GLU A 212 -50.84 -27.75 -13.73
C GLU A 212 -51.96 -27.05 -12.94
N LEU A 213 -51.84 -26.93 -11.61
CA LEU A 213 -52.76 -26.14 -10.78
C LEU A 213 -52.68 -24.63 -11.06
N ALA A 214 -51.48 -24.09 -11.30
CA ALA A 214 -51.27 -22.65 -11.54
C ALA A 214 -51.62 -22.21 -12.97
N LYS A 215 -51.45 -23.10 -13.95
CA LYS A 215 -51.67 -22.88 -15.38
C LYS A 215 -52.97 -22.14 -15.75
N PRO A 216 -54.16 -22.50 -15.22
CA PRO A 216 -55.39 -21.78 -15.56
C PRO A 216 -55.35 -20.31 -15.11
N PHE A 217 -54.80 -20.01 -13.93
CA PHE A 217 -54.69 -18.63 -13.44
C PHE A 217 -53.63 -17.84 -14.22
N ILE A 218 -52.52 -18.49 -14.58
CA ILE A 218 -51.47 -17.91 -15.42
C ILE A 218 -52.01 -17.53 -16.81
N ALA A 219 -52.85 -18.39 -17.42
CA ALA A 219 -53.47 -18.13 -18.73
C ALA A 219 -54.40 -16.91 -18.74
N ASP A 220 -54.92 -16.50 -17.58
CA ASP A 220 -55.70 -15.27 -17.48
C ASP A 220 -54.84 -14.02 -17.53
N MET A 221 -53.58 -14.11 -17.09
CA MET A 221 -52.64 -12.99 -17.01
C MET A 221 -51.65 -12.95 -18.19
N GLY A 222 -51.47 -14.05 -18.93
CA GLY A 222 -50.49 -14.18 -20.00
C GLY A 222 -50.92 -15.08 -21.15
N ARG A 223 -50.14 -15.07 -22.23
CA ARG A 223 -50.39 -15.89 -23.44
C ARG A 223 -49.53 -17.15 -23.51
N ARG A 224 -48.46 -17.23 -22.73
CA ARG A 224 -47.52 -18.35 -22.73
C ARG A 224 -47.09 -18.67 -21.31
N ALA A 225 -47.09 -19.94 -20.97
CA ALA A 225 -46.51 -20.49 -19.75
C ALA A 225 -45.49 -21.55 -20.13
N VAL A 226 -44.26 -21.44 -19.63
CA VAL A 226 -43.18 -22.41 -19.86
C VAL A 226 -42.81 -23.01 -18.51
N HIS A 227 -42.94 -24.32 -18.37
CA HIS A 227 -42.45 -25.02 -17.19
C HIS A 227 -40.94 -25.21 -17.32
N CYS A 228 -40.19 -24.58 -16.43
CA CYS A 228 -38.74 -24.48 -16.48
C CYS A 228 -38.02 -25.54 -15.63
N GLY A 229 -38.76 -26.33 -14.85
CA GLY A 229 -38.22 -27.34 -13.94
C GLY A 229 -38.62 -27.12 -12.47
N PRO A 230 -37.85 -27.62 -11.50
CA PRO A 230 -38.18 -27.53 -10.07
C PRO A 230 -38.16 -26.07 -9.55
N ALA A 231 -38.56 -25.87 -8.30
CA ALA A 231 -38.61 -24.56 -7.67
C ALA A 231 -37.31 -23.74 -7.85
N GLY A 232 -37.47 -22.49 -8.26
CA GLY A 232 -36.42 -21.55 -8.62
C GLY A 232 -36.00 -21.58 -10.09
N SER A 233 -36.40 -22.59 -10.88
CA SER A 233 -35.98 -22.70 -12.29
C SER A 233 -36.62 -21.63 -13.18
N GLY A 234 -37.81 -21.16 -12.85
CA GLY A 234 -38.45 -20.03 -13.54
C GLY A 234 -37.63 -18.74 -13.38
N LEU A 235 -37.13 -18.50 -12.18
CA LEU A 235 -36.23 -17.39 -11.87
C LEU A 235 -34.87 -17.53 -12.56
N VAL A 236 -34.27 -18.72 -12.60
CA VAL A 236 -33.03 -18.98 -13.36
C VAL A 236 -33.22 -18.59 -14.82
N ALA A 237 -34.27 -19.10 -15.48
CA ALA A 237 -34.58 -18.77 -16.86
C ALA A 237 -34.78 -17.25 -17.05
N LYS A 238 -35.46 -16.59 -16.11
CA LYS A 238 -35.69 -15.14 -16.14
C LYS A 238 -34.39 -14.34 -16.01
N ILE A 239 -33.51 -14.73 -15.10
CA ILE A 239 -32.22 -14.08 -14.86
C ILE A 239 -31.34 -14.22 -16.10
N CYS A 240 -31.22 -15.43 -16.67
CA CYS A 240 -30.47 -15.65 -17.91
C CYS A 240 -31.01 -14.79 -19.05
N ASN A 241 -32.34 -14.74 -19.22
CA ASN A 241 -32.97 -13.91 -20.24
C ASN A 241 -32.74 -12.41 -20.02
N ASN A 242 -32.82 -11.93 -18.78
CA ASN A 242 -32.57 -10.53 -18.45
C ASN A 242 -31.09 -10.13 -18.59
N LEU A 243 -30.17 -11.02 -18.22
CA LEU A 243 -28.73 -10.84 -18.42
C LEU A 243 -28.43 -10.68 -19.91
N MET A 244 -28.94 -11.60 -20.73
CA MET A 244 -28.81 -11.54 -22.19
C MET A 244 -29.37 -10.24 -22.74
N LEU A 245 -30.57 -9.84 -22.31
CA LEU A 245 -31.19 -8.57 -22.72
C LEU A 245 -30.31 -7.36 -22.38
N GLY A 246 -29.75 -7.31 -21.16
CA GLY A 246 -28.89 -6.22 -20.72
C GLY A 246 -27.60 -6.12 -21.55
N VAL A 247 -26.91 -7.23 -21.76
CA VAL A 247 -25.67 -7.30 -22.54
C VAL A 247 -25.94 -6.96 -24.02
N GLN A 248 -26.98 -7.56 -24.62
CA GLN A 248 -27.37 -7.28 -26.01
C GLN A 248 -27.70 -5.81 -26.24
N GLN A 249 -28.33 -5.14 -25.28
CA GLN A 249 -28.66 -3.72 -25.39
C GLN A 249 -27.38 -2.86 -25.45
N VAL A 250 -26.36 -3.19 -24.67
CA VAL A 250 -25.07 -2.48 -24.70
C VAL A 250 -24.35 -2.73 -26.03
N VAL A 251 -24.26 -3.98 -26.49
CA VAL A 251 -23.64 -4.32 -27.78
C VAL A 251 -24.36 -3.64 -28.95
N THR A 252 -25.70 -3.65 -28.95
CA THR A 252 -26.51 -2.95 -29.97
C THR A 252 -26.24 -1.45 -29.93
N SER A 253 -26.09 -0.86 -28.75
CA SER A 253 -25.77 0.56 -28.59
C SER A 253 -24.39 0.90 -29.13
N GLU A 254 -23.38 0.05 -28.88
CA GLU A 254 -22.03 0.20 -29.45
C GLU A 254 -22.06 0.17 -30.98
N ALA A 255 -22.74 -0.83 -31.57
CA ALA A 255 -22.87 -0.99 -33.01
C ALA A 255 -23.63 0.19 -33.66
N MET A 256 -24.74 0.62 -33.05
CA MET A 256 -25.55 1.75 -33.51
C MET A 256 -24.77 3.08 -33.45
N LEU A 257 -24.03 3.33 -32.37
CA LEU A 257 -23.22 4.54 -32.21
C LEU A 257 -22.07 4.56 -33.21
N LEU A 258 -21.38 3.43 -33.39
CA LEU A 258 -20.30 3.30 -34.37
C LEU A 258 -20.82 3.56 -35.80
N GLY A 259 -21.89 2.89 -36.21
CA GLY A 259 -22.44 3.04 -37.56
C GLY A 259 -22.96 4.46 -37.84
N GLN A 260 -23.56 5.13 -36.85
CA GLN A 260 -23.98 6.53 -36.98
C GLN A 260 -22.79 7.48 -37.15
N ARG A 261 -21.70 7.30 -36.37
CA ARG A 261 -20.48 8.11 -36.53
C ARG A 261 -19.76 7.84 -37.85
N LEU A 262 -19.96 6.67 -38.44
CA LEU A 262 -19.48 6.33 -39.78
C LEU A 262 -20.42 6.83 -40.90
N GLY A 263 -21.48 7.56 -40.56
CA GLY A 263 -22.37 8.21 -41.53
C GLY A 263 -23.56 7.37 -41.98
N VAL A 264 -23.84 6.23 -41.35
CA VAL A 264 -25.02 5.40 -41.66
C VAL A 264 -26.24 5.95 -40.92
N ARG A 265 -27.37 6.11 -41.61
CA ARG A 265 -28.63 6.54 -40.98
C ARG A 265 -29.10 5.50 -39.97
N ALA A 266 -29.57 5.96 -38.82
CA ALA A 266 -29.97 5.09 -37.71
C ALA A 266 -31.13 4.14 -38.07
N ASP A 267 -32.08 4.57 -38.89
CA ASP A 267 -33.22 3.76 -39.33
C ASP A 267 -32.76 2.57 -40.21
N VAL A 268 -31.88 2.84 -41.17
CA VAL A 268 -31.29 1.80 -42.04
C VAL A 268 -30.47 0.81 -41.23
N LEU A 269 -29.64 1.31 -40.30
CA LEU A 269 -28.79 0.46 -39.47
C LEU A 269 -29.61 -0.42 -38.52
N ALA A 270 -30.69 0.11 -37.95
CA ALA A 270 -31.61 -0.66 -37.11
C ALA A 270 -32.32 -1.78 -37.89
N ASP A 271 -32.74 -1.51 -39.14
CA ASP A 271 -33.36 -2.53 -40.01
C ASP A 271 -32.35 -3.66 -40.37
N VAL A 272 -31.07 -3.31 -40.61
CA VAL A 272 -30.01 -4.30 -40.86
C VAL A 272 -29.67 -5.13 -39.63
N ILE A 273 -29.51 -4.52 -38.46
CA ILE A 273 -29.22 -5.25 -37.21
C ILE A 273 -30.40 -6.13 -36.80
N GLY A 274 -31.64 -5.64 -36.96
CA GLY A 274 -32.85 -6.38 -36.62
C GLY A 274 -33.14 -7.58 -37.51
N SER A 275 -32.49 -7.71 -38.66
CA SER A 275 -32.62 -8.85 -39.59
C SER A 275 -31.47 -9.85 -39.51
N ALA A 276 -30.47 -9.61 -38.64
CA ALA A 276 -29.32 -10.50 -38.50
C ALA A 276 -29.73 -11.87 -37.93
N THR A 277 -29.23 -12.94 -38.56
CA THR A 277 -29.56 -14.36 -38.34
C THR A 277 -29.20 -14.94 -36.98
N ALA A 278 -28.64 -14.16 -36.04
CA ALA A 278 -28.22 -14.65 -34.73
C ALA A 278 -29.39 -15.00 -33.77
N LEU A 279 -30.65 -14.76 -34.17
CA LEU A 279 -31.81 -14.78 -33.26
C LEU A 279 -33.02 -15.59 -33.76
N HIS A 280 -32.92 -16.35 -34.86
CA HIS A 280 -34.10 -17.02 -35.46
C HIS A 280 -33.92 -18.53 -35.73
N ASP A 281 -34.78 -19.33 -35.07
CA ASP A 281 -35.34 -20.65 -35.46
C ASP A 281 -34.40 -21.81 -35.86
N LYS A 282 -33.09 -21.77 -35.53
CA LYS A 282 -32.20 -22.94 -35.66
C LYS A 282 -31.52 -23.25 -34.34
N ALA A 283 -31.46 -24.54 -33.99
CA ALA A 283 -30.65 -25.04 -32.88
C ALA A 283 -29.23 -24.43 -32.99
N PRO A 284 -28.70 -23.82 -31.90
CA PRO A 284 -27.41 -23.15 -31.96
C PRO A 284 -26.30 -24.15 -32.32
N PRO A 285 -25.26 -23.74 -33.09
CA PRO A 285 -24.16 -24.65 -33.46
C PRO A 285 -23.47 -25.35 -32.28
N SER A 286 -23.57 -24.79 -31.06
CA SER A 286 -23.16 -25.41 -29.80
C SER A 286 -23.81 -26.78 -29.51
N GLU A 287 -24.98 -27.08 -30.08
CA GLU A 287 -25.64 -28.38 -29.94
C GLU A 287 -25.12 -29.44 -30.93
N ARG A 288 -24.18 -29.09 -31.82
CA ARG A 288 -23.62 -29.97 -32.86
C ARG A 288 -22.09 -29.98 -32.84
N ASP A 289 -21.51 -29.98 -31.64
CA ASP A 289 -20.05 -29.93 -31.45
C ASP A 289 -19.39 -28.74 -32.20
N PHE A 290 -20.12 -27.63 -32.29
CA PHE A 290 -19.71 -26.38 -32.96
C PHE A 290 -19.43 -26.55 -34.47
N GLU A 291 -19.94 -27.61 -35.09
CA GLU A 291 -19.82 -27.88 -36.52
C GLU A 291 -20.89 -27.14 -37.34
N GLY A 292 -20.43 -26.51 -38.44
CA GLY A 292 -21.27 -25.69 -39.31
C GLY A 292 -21.60 -24.33 -38.67
N GLY A 293 -21.15 -23.24 -39.30
CA GLY A 293 -21.33 -21.90 -38.77
C GLY A 293 -20.22 -20.93 -39.21
N PHE A 294 -20.04 -19.84 -38.48
CA PHE A 294 -19.02 -18.84 -38.77
C PHE A 294 -17.76 -19.12 -37.91
N ALA A 295 -16.63 -19.43 -38.55
CA ALA A 295 -15.46 -19.90 -37.81
C ALA A 295 -14.94 -18.89 -36.78
N THR A 296 -14.54 -19.35 -35.59
CA THR A 296 -13.99 -18.52 -34.50
C THR A 296 -12.79 -17.69 -34.97
N ALA A 297 -11.90 -18.26 -35.78
CA ALA A 297 -10.78 -17.54 -36.39
C ALA A 297 -11.22 -16.37 -37.29
N LEU A 298 -12.37 -16.49 -37.97
CA LEU A 298 -12.93 -15.41 -38.78
C LEU A 298 -13.59 -14.33 -37.92
N MET A 299 -14.15 -14.69 -36.77
CA MET A 299 -14.71 -13.74 -35.80
C MET A 299 -13.61 -12.91 -35.13
N VAL A 300 -12.52 -13.56 -34.72
CA VAL A 300 -11.29 -12.88 -34.27
C VAL A 300 -10.78 -11.95 -35.36
N LYS A 301 -10.71 -12.44 -36.61
CA LYS A 301 -10.27 -11.64 -37.75
C LYS A 301 -11.10 -10.37 -37.96
N LEU A 302 -12.43 -10.42 -37.84
CA LEU A 302 -13.32 -9.24 -37.92
C LEU A 302 -13.10 -8.22 -36.78
N LEU A 303 -12.63 -8.67 -35.62
CA LEU A 303 -12.40 -7.86 -34.42
C LEU A 303 -10.94 -7.37 -34.27
N MET A 304 -10.00 -7.79 -35.13
CA MET A 304 -8.55 -7.66 -34.90
C MET A 304 -7.86 -6.46 -35.57
N GLY A 305 -7.11 -5.66 -34.80
CA GLY A 305 -6.05 -4.79 -35.34
C GLY A 305 -4.68 -5.05 -34.69
N ARG A 306 -3.84 -5.92 -35.28
CA ARG A 306 -2.35 -5.91 -35.17
C ARG A 306 -1.66 -6.76 -36.25
N LYS A 307 -0.34 -6.64 -36.31
CA LYS A 307 0.56 -6.52 -37.48
C LYS A 307 1.01 -7.84 -38.16
N LEU A 308 0.10 -8.63 -38.72
CA LEU A 308 0.45 -9.56 -39.84
C LEU A 308 -0.71 -9.93 -40.78
N TRP A 309 -1.86 -9.24 -40.72
CA TRP A 309 -2.94 -9.44 -41.68
C TRP A 309 -3.57 -8.08 -42.06
N GLN A 310 -2.93 -7.38 -42.98
CA GLN A 310 -3.50 -6.21 -43.64
C GLN A 310 -4.67 -6.69 -44.52
N ASP A 311 -5.88 -6.73 -43.94
CA ASP A 311 -7.11 -6.25 -44.60
C ASP A 311 -8.43 -6.37 -43.79
N MET A 312 -8.53 -6.90 -42.56
CA MET A 312 -9.87 -7.07 -41.91
C MET A 312 -10.04 -6.72 -40.42
N GLY A 313 -9.28 -5.78 -39.87
CA GLY A 313 -9.52 -5.18 -38.54
C GLY A 313 -10.58 -4.09 -38.45
N LEU A 314 -11.69 -4.27 -39.16
CA LEU A 314 -12.51 -3.14 -39.61
C LEU A 314 -13.30 -2.47 -38.49
N ALA A 315 -13.89 -3.21 -37.55
CA ALA A 315 -14.72 -2.61 -36.50
C ALA A 315 -13.91 -1.70 -35.55
N PHE A 316 -12.80 -2.22 -34.99
CA PHE A 316 -11.94 -1.45 -34.07
C PHE A 316 -11.16 -0.34 -34.77
N LYS A 317 -10.68 -0.57 -36.00
CA LYS A 317 -10.04 0.48 -36.79
C LYS A 317 -11.02 1.61 -37.07
N SER A 318 -12.26 1.28 -37.45
CA SER A 318 -13.31 2.27 -37.69
C SER A 318 -13.66 3.02 -36.41
N ALA A 319 -13.78 2.32 -35.28
CA ALA A 319 -14.04 2.93 -33.98
C ALA A 319 -12.93 3.90 -33.55
N ASN A 320 -11.66 3.55 -33.74
CA ASN A 320 -10.53 4.44 -33.49
C ASN A 320 -10.52 5.67 -34.41
N LEU A 321 -10.88 5.51 -35.68
CA LEU A 321 -10.98 6.63 -36.63
C LEU A 321 -12.01 7.68 -36.19
N VAL A 322 -13.12 7.26 -35.55
CA VAL A 322 -14.20 8.16 -35.12
C VAL A 322 -14.30 8.36 -33.61
N GLY A 323 -13.27 7.94 -32.85
CA GLY A 323 -13.21 8.08 -31.39
C GLY A 323 -14.36 7.39 -30.63
N THR A 324 -14.84 6.24 -31.09
CA THR A 324 -15.90 5.45 -30.43
C THR A 324 -15.29 4.36 -29.57
N ALA A 325 -15.68 4.30 -28.29
CA ALA A 325 -15.29 3.20 -27.41
C ALA A 325 -16.16 1.95 -27.67
N LEU A 326 -15.53 0.77 -27.68
CA LEU A 326 -16.18 -0.53 -27.84
C LEU A 326 -15.83 -1.45 -26.65
N PRO A 327 -16.30 -1.17 -25.42
CA PRO A 327 -15.94 -1.95 -24.25
C PRO A 327 -16.37 -3.42 -24.35
N LEU A 328 -17.60 -3.74 -24.77
CA LEU A 328 -18.03 -5.12 -24.95
C LEU A 328 -17.43 -5.75 -26.19
N GLY A 329 -17.23 -4.98 -27.27
CA GLY A 329 -16.42 -5.45 -28.40
C GLY A 329 -15.01 -5.88 -27.96
N THR A 330 -14.40 -5.18 -26.99
CA THR A 330 -13.05 -5.47 -26.46
C THR A 330 -13.06 -6.72 -25.60
N ALA A 331 -14.07 -6.88 -24.74
CA ALA A 331 -14.23 -8.08 -23.93
C ALA A 331 -14.47 -9.32 -24.81
N ALA A 332 -15.36 -9.23 -25.80
CA ALA A 332 -15.62 -10.31 -26.75
C ALA A 332 -14.35 -10.68 -27.54
N LYS A 333 -13.57 -9.68 -27.97
CA LYS A 333 -12.28 -9.90 -28.64
C LYS A 333 -11.34 -10.75 -27.78
N ARG A 334 -11.15 -10.39 -26.51
CA ARG A 334 -10.29 -11.13 -25.58
C ARG A 334 -10.74 -12.58 -25.42
N ILE A 335 -12.03 -12.80 -25.17
CA ILE A 335 -12.59 -14.15 -25.03
C ILE A 335 -12.27 -15.01 -26.25
N TYR A 336 -12.45 -14.49 -27.47
CA TYR A 336 -12.15 -15.26 -28.67
C TYR A 336 -10.65 -15.45 -28.94
N GLU A 337 -9.80 -14.48 -28.58
CA GLU A 337 -8.34 -14.64 -28.60
C GLU A 337 -7.94 -15.79 -27.68
N ASP A 338 -8.45 -15.78 -26.46
CA ASP A 338 -8.21 -16.82 -25.47
C ASP A 338 -8.68 -18.20 -26.02
N VAL A 339 -9.77 -18.28 -26.81
CA VAL A 339 -10.29 -19.60 -27.31
C VAL A 339 -9.28 -20.19 -28.27
N ILE A 340 -8.79 -19.37 -29.19
CA ILE A 340 -7.84 -19.80 -30.21
C ILE A 340 -6.49 -20.13 -29.57
N GLU A 341 -6.10 -19.39 -28.53
CA GLU A 341 -4.84 -19.63 -27.81
C GLU A 341 -4.89 -20.89 -26.95
N SER A 342 -5.98 -21.11 -26.20
CA SER A 342 -6.13 -22.25 -25.29
C SER A 342 -6.50 -23.55 -26.00
N SER A 343 -7.18 -23.48 -27.14
CA SER A 343 -7.67 -24.64 -27.89
C SER A 343 -7.59 -24.37 -29.40
N PRO A 344 -6.39 -24.42 -30.02
CA PRO A 344 -6.19 -24.11 -31.44
C PRO A 344 -7.08 -24.90 -32.41
N GLU A 345 -7.49 -26.11 -32.04
CA GLU A 345 -8.43 -26.96 -32.78
C GLU A 345 -9.83 -26.35 -32.93
N LEU A 346 -10.24 -25.48 -32.00
CA LEU A 346 -11.52 -24.78 -32.03
C LEU A 346 -11.53 -23.59 -32.99
N ALA A 347 -10.37 -23.17 -33.49
CA ALA A 347 -10.25 -22.01 -34.39
C ALA A 347 -11.08 -22.15 -35.69
N ARG A 348 -11.25 -23.39 -36.17
CA ARG A 348 -12.05 -23.69 -37.38
C ARG A 348 -13.51 -23.99 -37.10
N LYS A 349 -13.88 -24.18 -35.83
CA LYS A 349 -15.26 -24.43 -35.40
C LYS A 349 -16.04 -23.12 -35.24
N ASP A 350 -17.36 -23.20 -35.10
CA ASP A 350 -18.22 -22.02 -34.96
C ASP A 350 -17.92 -21.21 -33.69
N PHE A 351 -18.04 -19.88 -33.78
CA PHE A 351 -17.79 -18.94 -32.68
C PHE A 351 -18.64 -19.14 -31.43
N SER A 352 -19.70 -19.96 -31.46
CA SER A 352 -20.42 -20.36 -30.24
C SER A 352 -19.58 -21.17 -29.23
N ASN A 353 -18.36 -21.61 -29.60
CA ASN A 353 -17.39 -22.24 -28.71
C ASN A 353 -16.75 -21.31 -27.66
N ALA A 354 -17.08 -20.01 -27.65
CA ALA A 354 -16.65 -19.08 -26.60
C ALA A 354 -17.00 -19.56 -25.17
N SER A 355 -18.05 -20.36 -25.02
CA SER A 355 -18.43 -20.97 -23.74
C SER A 355 -17.38 -21.91 -23.16
N CYS A 356 -16.52 -22.52 -23.99
CA CYS A 356 -15.51 -23.49 -23.55
C CYS A 356 -14.45 -22.88 -22.63
N ILE A 357 -14.11 -21.60 -22.78
CA ILE A 357 -13.21 -20.91 -21.83
C ILE A 357 -13.92 -20.47 -20.58
N MET A 358 -15.21 -20.12 -20.68
CA MET A 358 -15.99 -19.81 -19.50
C MET A 358 -16.08 -21.03 -18.55
N SER A 359 -15.75 -22.22 -19.05
CA SER A 359 -15.54 -23.46 -18.29
C SER A 359 -14.08 -23.88 -18.09
N ALA A 360 -13.08 -23.13 -18.56
CA ALA A 360 -11.67 -23.51 -18.40
C ALA A 360 -11.24 -23.40 -16.93
N GLU A 361 -10.62 -24.46 -16.40
CA GLU A 361 -10.17 -24.49 -15.01
C GLU A 361 -9.00 -23.51 -14.80
N LYS A 362 -9.18 -22.57 -13.88
CA LYS A 362 -8.12 -21.63 -13.48
C LYS A 362 -6.96 -22.36 -12.82
N PRO A 363 -5.71 -21.93 -13.03
CA PRO A 363 -4.55 -22.54 -12.39
C PRO A 363 -4.62 -22.36 -10.88
N SER A 364 -4.11 -23.34 -10.14
CA SER A 364 -3.83 -23.19 -8.70
C SER A 364 -2.40 -22.66 -8.51
N ALA A 365 -2.20 -21.83 -7.49
CA ALA A 365 -0.91 -21.18 -7.25
C ALA A 365 -0.45 -21.27 -5.78
N ILE A 366 0.87 -21.22 -5.60
CA ILE A 366 1.51 -21.10 -4.30
C ILE A 366 2.50 -19.93 -4.30
N ILE A 367 2.45 -19.10 -3.26
CA ILE A 367 3.39 -18.03 -2.99
C ILE A 367 4.27 -18.44 -1.80
N PHE A 368 5.59 -18.45 -2.00
CA PHE A 368 6.56 -18.67 -0.93
C PHE A 368 7.25 -17.37 -0.53
N GLY A 369 7.21 -17.05 0.76
CA GLY A 369 7.83 -15.86 1.34
C GLY A 369 7.11 -14.57 0.98
N GLY A 370 7.75 -13.44 1.31
CA GLY A 370 7.41 -12.09 0.86
C GLY A 370 6.31 -11.34 1.62
N LEU A 371 5.89 -11.80 2.81
CA LEU A 371 5.10 -10.99 3.78
C LEU A 371 5.91 -9.86 4.45
N ASN A 372 7.09 -9.55 3.95
CA ASN A 372 7.80 -8.31 4.27
C ASN A 372 8.18 -7.56 2.99
N THR A 373 7.74 -8.06 1.83
CA THR A 373 8.08 -7.52 0.52
C THR A 373 6.82 -7.22 -0.28
N TRP A 374 6.26 -8.23 -0.96
CA TRP A 374 5.28 -8.04 -2.04
C TRP A 374 4.11 -9.02 -2.00
N SER A 375 4.18 -10.09 -1.20
CA SER A 375 3.21 -11.19 -1.27
C SER A 375 1.79 -10.77 -0.93
N ARG A 376 1.63 -9.78 -0.05
CA ARG A 376 0.32 -9.21 0.28
C ARG A 376 -0.36 -8.64 -0.96
N ARG A 377 0.34 -7.74 -1.65
CA ARG A 377 -0.18 -7.11 -2.86
C ARG A 377 -0.35 -8.11 -3.98
N PHE A 378 0.55 -9.08 -4.08
CA PHE A 378 0.45 -10.09 -5.11
C PHE A 378 -0.73 -11.03 -4.90
N ALA A 379 -1.00 -11.45 -3.66
CA ALA A 379 -2.16 -12.25 -3.33
C ALA A 379 -3.47 -11.50 -3.63
N LEU A 380 -3.55 -10.19 -3.31
CA LEU A 380 -4.67 -9.32 -3.67
C LEU A 380 -4.82 -9.15 -5.19
N PHE A 381 -3.73 -9.25 -5.96
CA PHE A 381 -3.80 -9.24 -7.42
C PHE A 381 -4.36 -10.56 -7.97
N LEU A 382 -3.95 -11.70 -7.41
CA LEU A 382 -4.43 -13.03 -7.85
C LEU A 382 -5.89 -13.27 -7.46
N ILE A 383 -6.32 -12.75 -6.31
CA ILE A 383 -7.69 -12.88 -5.79
C ILE A 383 -8.15 -11.48 -5.37
N PRO A 384 -8.61 -10.66 -6.33
CA PRO A 384 -9.07 -9.30 -6.07
C PRO A 384 -10.42 -9.29 -5.33
N ASP A 385 -10.61 -8.31 -4.45
CA ASP A 385 -11.88 -8.11 -3.76
C ASP A 385 -12.97 -7.66 -4.74
N GLY A 386 -14.09 -8.40 -4.77
CA GLY A 386 -15.19 -8.18 -5.71
C GLY A 386 -14.87 -8.39 -7.20
N GLY A 387 -13.65 -8.81 -7.54
CA GLY A 387 -13.20 -9.09 -8.91
C GLY A 387 -13.15 -10.59 -9.23
N GLU A 388 -12.85 -10.91 -10.48
CA GLU A 388 -12.66 -12.29 -10.90
C GLU A 388 -11.29 -12.82 -10.45
N PRO A 389 -11.21 -13.93 -9.67
CA PRO A 389 -9.93 -14.54 -9.31
C PRO A 389 -9.18 -15.02 -10.54
N LEU A 390 -7.86 -14.83 -10.57
CA LEU A 390 -6.97 -15.36 -11.61
C LEU A 390 -6.56 -16.82 -11.34
N VAL A 391 -6.75 -17.28 -10.10
CA VAL A 391 -6.39 -18.63 -9.65
C VAL A 391 -7.58 -19.29 -8.97
N SER A 392 -7.70 -20.62 -9.13
CA SER A 392 -8.76 -21.42 -8.48
C SER A 392 -8.52 -21.59 -6.99
N HIS A 393 -7.25 -21.74 -6.60
CA HIS A 393 -6.80 -21.87 -5.22
C HIS A 393 -5.44 -21.22 -5.05
N LEU A 394 -5.26 -20.51 -3.94
CA LEU A 394 -4.00 -19.84 -3.57
C LEU A 394 -3.52 -20.33 -2.20
N ARG A 395 -2.28 -20.82 -2.14
CA ARG A 395 -1.57 -21.02 -0.87
C ARG A 395 -0.50 -19.96 -0.67
N ILE A 396 -0.41 -19.38 0.51
CA ILE A 396 0.63 -18.44 0.91
C ILE A 396 1.41 -19.06 2.05
N VAL A 397 2.72 -19.18 1.88
CA VAL A 397 3.61 -19.82 2.85
C VAL A 397 4.70 -18.83 3.27
N ASP A 398 4.76 -18.48 4.55
CA ASP A 398 5.76 -17.54 5.05
C ASP A 398 6.23 -17.91 6.47
N LYS A 399 7.36 -17.37 6.92
CA LYS A 399 7.86 -17.54 8.29
C LYS A 399 7.10 -16.69 9.31
N PHE A 400 6.48 -15.59 8.89
CA PHE A 400 5.74 -14.69 9.78
C PHE A 400 4.40 -15.31 10.21
N SER A 401 3.91 -14.96 11.40
CA SER A 401 2.53 -15.27 11.78
C SER A 401 1.60 -14.14 11.34
N VAL A 402 0.37 -14.52 10.97
CA VAL A 402 -0.74 -13.60 10.68
C VAL A 402 -1.74 -13.54 11.85
N HIS A 403 -1.70 -14.52 12.77
CA HIS A 403 -2.58 -14.60 13.93
C HIS A 403 -1.81 -15.12 15.17
N PRO A 404 -1.41 -14.24 16.12
CA PRO A 404 -1.35 -12.78 15.98
C PRO A 404 -0.31 -12.36 14.94
N ALA A 405 -0.51 -11.22 14.28
CA ALA A 405 0.41 -10.75 13.25
C ALA A 405 1.79 -10.40 13.83
N THR A 406 2.86 -10.97 13.26
CA THR A 406 4.26 -10.65 13.63
C THR A 406 4.96 -9.73 12.61
N THR A 407 4.24 -9.31 11.58
CA THR A 407 4.68 -8.38 10.54
C THR A 407 3.49 -7.50 10.15
N TYR A 408 3.77 -6.41 9.44
CA TYR A 408 2.71 -5.56 8.89
C TYR A 408 1.96 -6.28 7.78
N LEU A 409 0.63 -6.33 7.87
CA LEU A 409 -0.22 -7.00 6.88
C LEU A 409 -0.99 -6.02 5.97
N GLY A 410 -1.19 -4.78 6.41
CA GLY A 410 -2.15 -3.86 5.81
C GLY A 410 -3.61 -4.25 6.13
N ALA A 411 -4.54 -3.35 5.86
CA ALA A 411 -5.96 -3.55 6.21
C ALA A 411 -6.68 -4.58 5.31
N ASP A 412 -6.24 -4.74 4.07
CA ASP A 412 -6.94 -5.56 3.06
C ASP A 412 -6.51 -7.02 3.05
N PHE A 413 -5.35 -7.32 3.62
CA PHE A 413 -4.82 -8.67 3.61
C PHE A 413 -5.55 -9.62 4.57
N PRO A 414 -5.93 -9.22 5.81
CA PRO A 414 -6.68 -10.11 6.69
C PRO A 414 -8.04 -10.57 6.10
N PRO A 415 -8.89 -9.70 5.50
CA PRO A 415 -10.11 -10.15 4.82
C PRO A 415 -9.83 -11.15 3.68
N LEU A 416 -8.72 -10.98 2.94
CA LEU A 416 -8.33 -11.95 1.90
C LEU A 416 -8.06 -13.35 2.49
N LEU A 417 -7.53 -13.44 3.71
CA LEU A 417 -7.27 -14.73 4.38
C LEU A 417 -8.55 -15.44 4.82
N GLU A 418 -9.68 -14.75 4.88
CA GLU A 418 -11.00 -15.33 5.17
C GLU A 418 -11.63 -15.98 3.93
N ASN A 419 -11.07 -15.73 2.74
CA ASN A 419 -11.54 -16.33 1.51
C ASN A 419 -11.30 -17.86 1.51
N PRO A 420 -12.33 -18.70 1.25
CA PRO A 420 -12.20 -20.16 1.30
C PRO A 420 -11.20 -20.73 0.28
N ASN A 421 -10.90 -19.98 -0.78
CA ASN A 421 -9.92 -20.38 -1.81
C ASN A 421 -8.48 -19.95 -1.45
N VAL A 422 -8.28 -19.24 -0.35
CA VAL A 422 -6.96 -18.81 0.14
C VAL A 422 -6.57 -19.62 1.36
N GLN A 423 -5.35 -20.16 1.38
CA GLN A 423 -4.80 -20.83 2.54
C GLN A 423 -3.47 -20.22 2.96
N TYR A 424 -3.40 -19.75 4.20
CA TYR A 424 -2.15 -19.33 4.82
C TYR A 424 -1.48 -20.47 5.60
N LYS A 425 -0.16 -20.60 5.46
CA LYS A 425 0.67 -21.53 6.25
C LYS A 425 1.90 -20.81 6.78
N GLN A 426 2.01 -20.70 8.10
CA GLN A 426 3.28 -20.33 8.73
C GLN A 426 4.22 -21.54 8.71
N ALA A 427 5.41 -21.41 8.12
CA ALA A 427 6.34 -22.53 7.96
C ALA A 427 7.81 -22.10 8.02
N ASN A 428 8.64 -22.95 8.61
CA ASN A 428 10.10 -22.84 8.52
C ASN A 428 10.61 -23.59 7.28
N LEU A 429 10.77 -22.86 6.17
CA LEU A 429 11.20 -23.40 4.88
C LEU A 429 12.67 -23.83 4.82
N THR A 430 13.42 -23.74 5.92
CA THR A 430 14.77 -24.32 6.00
C THR A 430 14.76 -25.84 6.17
N ILE A 431 13.58 -26.43 6.45
CA ILE A 431 13.40 -27.86 6.71
C ILE A 431 12.80 -28.55 5.46
N PRO A 432 13.52 -29.47 4.78
CA PRO A 432 13.07 -30.09 3.53
C PRO A 432 11.71 -30.81 3.63
N ALA A 433 11.46 -31.50 4.74
CA ALA A 433 10.19 -32.20 4.96
C ALA A 433 8.99 -31.24 5.05
N ILE A 434 9.21 -30.02 5.59
CA ILE A 434 8.18 -28.99 5.64
C ILE A 434 7.96 -28.44 4.23
N VAL A 435 9.02 -28.16 3.46
CA VAL A 435 8.88 -27.72 2.06
C VAL A 435 8.03 -28.70 1.26
N LYS A 436 8.31 -30.00 1.37
CA LYS A 436 7.52 -31.05 0.70
C LYS A 436 6.02 -30.97 1.04
N SER A 437 5.68 -30.83 2.32
CA SER A 437 4.26 -30.78 2.73
C SER A 437 3.55 -29.49 2.30
N MET A 438 4.29 -28.41 2.04
CA MET A 438 3.72 -27.17 1.51
C MET A 438 3.22 -27.30 0.06
N PHE A 439 3.63 -28.33 -0.68
CA PHE A 439 3.13 -28.61 -2.03
C PHE A 439 1.92 -29.55 -2.05
N ASP A 440 1.54 -30.16 -0.92
CA ASP A 440 0.41 -31.08 -0.88
C ASP A 440 -0.92 -30.28 -0.92
N PRO A 441 -1.75 -30.42 -1.97
CA PRO A 441 -2.97 -29.65 -2.09
C PRO A 441 -4.00 -30.06 -1.01
N PRO A 442 -4.91 -29.16 -0.61
CA PRO A 442 -6.05 -29.53 0.24
C PRO A 442 -6.91 -30.63 -0.41
N GLU A 443 -7.66 -31.36 0.41
CA GLU A 443 -8.57 -32.41 -0.09
C GLU A 443 -9.56 -31.84 -1.11
N GLY A 444 -9.68 -32.49 -2.27
CA GLY A 444 -10.54 -32.04 -3.37
C GLY A 444 -9.95 -30.94 -4.27
N GLN A 445 -8.72 -30.46 -4.01
CA GLN A 445 -8.04 -29.46 -4.84
C GLN A 445 -7.00 -30.09 -5.78
N ALA A 446 -6.87 -29.55 -7.00
CA ALA A 446 -5.86 -29.98 -7.97
C ALA A 446 -4.43 -29.58 -7.52
N PRO A 447 -3.39 -30.29 -7.98
CA PRO A 447 -1.99 -29.93 -7.73
C PRO A 447 -1.66 -28.49 -8.17
N TYR A 448 -0.73 -27.83 -7.47
CA TYR A 448 -0.31 -26.47 -7.78
C TYR A 448 0.33 -26.35 -9.17
N SER A 449 -0.22 -25.48 -10.01
CA SER A 449 0.30 -25.21 -11.35
C SER A 449 1.42 -24.18 -11.34
N TYR A 450 1.28 -23.11 -10.56
CA TYR A 450 2.24 -22.00 -10.52
C TYR A 450 2.88 -21.84 -9.14
N VAL A 451 4.19 -21.62 -9.13
CA VAL A 451 4.98 -21.31 -7.94
C VAL A 451 5.56 -19.91 -8.10
N PHE A 452 5.30 -19.06 -7.12
CA PHE A 452 5.88 -17.74 -7.02
C PHE A 452 6.83 -17.68 -5.82
N ASP A 453 8.12 -17.58 -6.10
CA ASP A 453 9.17 -17.57 -5.10
C ASP A 453 9.64 -16.15 -4.80
N LEU A 454 9.23 -15.66 -3.63
CA LEU A 454 9.56 -14.37 -3.03
C LEU A 454 10.45 -14.55 -1.79
N THR A 455 11.01 -15.74 -1.58
CA THR A 455 11.78 -16.07 -0.38
C THR A 455 13.15 -15.37 -0.36
N GLY A 456 13.61 -14.98 0.81
CA GLY A 456 14.97 -14.50 1.02
C GLY A 456 15.11 -13.51 2.16
N GLU A 457 16.33 -13.32 2.62
CA GLU A 457 16.68 -12.33 3.63
C GLU A 457 17.04 -11.00 2.97
N VAL A 458 16.21 -9.98 3.21
CA VAL A 458 16.30 -8.66 2.60
C VAL A 458 17.13 -7.67 3.41
N ARG A 459 17.46 -7.98 4.67
CA ARG A 459 18.29 -7.10 5.50
C ARG A 459 19.75 -7.09 5.03
N HIS A 460 20.35 -5.90 5.03
CA HIS A 460 21.68 -5.66 4.46
C HIS A 460 22.83 -6.02 5.42
N ASP A 461 22.54 -6.09 6.72
CA ASP A 461 23.49 -6.29 7.83
C ASP A 461 23.75 -7.78 8.15
N ARG A 462 23.17 -8.69 7.37
CA ARG A 462 23.19 -10.13 7.65
C ARG A 462 24.48 -10.78 7.12
N PRO A 463 25.14 -11.65 7.90
CA PRO A 463 26.36 -12.33 7.47
C PRO A 463 26.08 -13.36 6.37
N ASP A 464 27.12 -13.76 5.64
CA ASP A 464 27.05 -14.73 4.54
C ASP A 464 26.25 -15.99 4.91
N MET A 465 26.50 -16.60 6.07
CA MET A 465 25.84 -17.84 6.48
C MET A 465 24.32 -17.71 6.63
N VAL A 466 23.83 -16.55 7.08
CA VAL A 466 22.38 -16.29 7.18
C VAL A 466 21.78 -16.17 5.78
N GLN A 467 22.46 -15.48 4.87
CA GLN A 467 22.02 -15.37 3.48
C GLN A 467 22.03 -16.72 2.76
N ILE A 468 23.07 -17.54 2.94
CA ILE A 468 23.13 -18.90 2.40
C ILE A 468 21.95 -19.73 2.92
N GLN A 469 21.69 -19.71 4.23
CA GLN A 469 20.64 -20.54 4.82
C GLN A 469 19.22 -20.05 4.50
N GLN A 470 18.98 -18.73 4.53
CA GLN A 470 17.65 -18.14 4.42
C GLN A 470 17.28 -17.63 3.02
N THR A 471 18.24 -17.48 2.11
CA THR A 471 18.00 -17.02 0.74
C THR A 471 18.31 -18.14 -0.26
N VAL A 472 19.51 -18.72 -0.20
CA VAL A 472 19.93 -19.71 -1.20
C VAL A 472 19.31 -21.07 -0.94
N ASN A 473 19.48 -21.60 0.28
CA ASN A 473 19.05 -22.96 0.60
C ASN A 473 17.52 -23.10 0.56
N ILE A 474 16.77 -22.09 1.00
CA ILE A 474 15.30 -22.09 0.92
C ILE A 474 14.85 -22.16 -0.54
N ALA A 475 15.33 -21.25 -1.39
CA ALA A 475 14.97 -21.23 -2.81
C ALA A 475 15.37 -22.54 -3.50
N ARG A 476 16.54 -23.12 -3.18
CA ARG A 476 16.95 -24.43 -3.68
C ARG A 476 15.96 -25.53 -3.32
N LEU A 477 15.58 -25.64 -2.05
CA LEU A 477 14.64 -26.68 -1.58
C LEU A 477 13.28 -26.53 -2.25
N VAL A 478 12.78 -25.30 -2.36
CA VAL A 478 11.49 -25.00 -3.00
C VAL A 478 11.55 -25.29 -4.50
N GLY A 479 12.63 -24.91 -5.18
CA GLY A 479 12.86 -25.20 -6.60
C GLY A 479 13.00 -26.70 -6.90
N GLU A 480 13.71 -27.45 -6.06
CA GLU A 480 13.86 -28.91 -6.21
C GLU A 480 12.53 -29.65 -6.03
N GLU A 481 11.71 -29.24 -5.05
CA GLU A 481 10.36 -29.81 -4.88
C GLU A 481 9.44 -29.40 -6.04
N ALA A 482 9.50 -28.14 -6.49
CA ALA A 482 8.73 -27.67 -7.63
C ALA A 482 9.05 -28.44 -8.93
N ALA A 483 10.33 -28.70 -9.20
CA ALA A 483 10.76 -29.53 -10.33
C ALA A 483 10.27 -30.97 -10.19
N ARG A 484 10.34 -31.55 -8.98
CA ARG A 484 9.81 -32.91 -8.69
C ARG A 484 8.29 -33.01 -8.91
N ARG A 485 7.56 -31.94 -8.66
CA ARG A 485 6.10 -31.85 -8.86
C ARG A 485 5.71 -31.42 -10.28
N GLU A 486 6.69 -31.21 -11.16
CA GLU A 486 6.47 -30.80 -12.56
C GLU A 486 5.58 -29.55 -12.67
N VAL A 487 5.80 -28.56 -11.80
CA VAL A 487 5.00 -27.34 -11.84
C VAL A 487 5.14 -26.65 -13.19
N LYS A 488 4.03 -26.11 -13.71
CA LYS A 488 3.99 -25.52 -15.04
C LYS A 488 4.86 -24.25 -15.13
N ALA A 489 4.94 -23.48 -14.04
CA ALA A 489 5.83 -22.34 -13.96
C ALA A 489 6.37 -22.09 -12.54
N TYR A 490 7.65 -21.74 -12.47
CA TYR A 490 8.34 -21.27 -11.27
C TYR A 490 8.87 -19.87 -11.53
N VAL A 491 8.25 -18.87 -10.93
CA VAL A 491 8.65 -17.46 -11.07
C VAL A 491 9.48 -17.05 -9.87
N ARG A 492 10.78 -16.79 -10.09
CA ARG A 492 11.66 -16.22 -9.08
C ARG A 492 11.68 -14.70 -9.22
N VAL A 493 11.15 -13.99 -8.23
CA VAL A 493 11.27 -12.52 -8.19
C VAL A 493 12.49 -12.15 -7.37
N THR A 494 13.45 -11.45 -7.99
CA THR A 494 14.63 -10.92 -7.30
C THR A 494 14.44 -9.45 -6.93
N GLN A 495 15.20 -8.95 -5.98
CA GLN A 495 15.26 -7.53 -5.66
C GLN A 495 16.27 -6.79 -6.54
N ALA A 496 16.15 -5.45 -6.61
CA ALA A 496 17.11 -4.56 -7.28
C ALA A 496 18.43 -4.41 -6.50
N PHE A 497 18.98 -5.50 -5.95
CA PHE A 497 20.24 -5.50 -5.19
C PHE A 497 21.46 -5.54 -6.12
N TYR A 498 21.50 -4.62 -7.08
CA TYR A 498 22.50 -4.51 -8.12
C TYR A 498 22.98 -3.07 -8.28
N GLU A 499 24.23 -2.92 -8.67
CA GLU A 499 24.84 -1.67 -9.11
C GLU A 499 25.01 -1.74 -10.64
N THR A 500 24.32 -0.87 -11.38
CA THR A 500 24.50 -0.71 -12.83
C THR A 500 25.48 0.41 -13.14
N SER A 501 26.00 0.45 -14.38
CA SER A 501 26.80 1.59 -14.83
C SER A 501 25.95 2.86 -14.92
N GLU A 502 26.55 4.02 -14.65
CA GLU A 502 25.95 5.35 -14.87
C GLU A 502 25.79 5.72 -16.35
N LYS A 503 26.29 4.87 -17.25
CA LYS A 503 26.20 5.06 -18.70
C LYS A 503 25.06 4.22 -19.28
N GLY A 504 23.97 4.87 -19.66
CA GLY A 504 22.90 4.27 -20.46
C GLY A 504 21.96 3.36 -19.67
N THR A 505 21.14 2.60 -20.40
CA THR A 505 20.26 1.56 -19.87
C THR A 505 20.92 0.20 -20.04
N HIS A 506 20.57 -0.75 -19.17
CA HIS A 506 21.22 -2.06 -19.03
C HIS A 506 20.22 -3.16 -19.38
N THR A 507 20.51 -3.91 -20.42
CA THR A 507 19.74 -5.08 -20.84
C THR A 507 20.01 -6.28 -19.93
N GLU A 508 19.21 -7.34 -20.05
CA GLU A 508 19.39 -8.57 -19.27
C GLU A 508 20.69 -9.31 -19.59
N LYS A 509 21.26 -9.08 -20.78
CA LYS A 509 22.55 -9.64 -21.24
C LYS A 509 23.76 -9.08 -20.50
N GLU A 510 23.62 -7.88 -19.94
CA GLU A 510 24.73 -7.19 -19.30
C GLU A 510 24.94 -7.71 -17.88
N SER A 511 26.19 -8.10 -17.59
CA SER A 511 26.58 -8.54 -16.24
C SER A 511 26.56 -7.37 -15.27
N VAL A 512 25.48 -7.25 -14.51
CA VAL A 512 25.34 -6.26 -13.44
C VAL A 512 25.99 -6.74 -12.14
N LYS A 513 26.65 -5.82 -11.43
CA LYS A 513 27.39 -6.15 -10.20
C LYS A 513 26.41 -6.26 -9.03
N PRO A 514 26.36 -7.39 -8.30
CA PRO A 514 25.51 -7.48 -7.11
C PRO A 514 26.00 -6.54 -5.99
N SER A 515 25.07 -5.91 -5.28
CA SER A 515 25.33 -4.92 -4.24
C SER A 515 25.55 -5.58 -2.87
N GLY A 516 26.80 -5.57 -2.39
CA GLY A 516 27.17 -6.08 -1.07
C GLY A 516 26.92 -7.59 -0.87
N ILE A 517 27.03 -8.06 0.38
CA ILE A 517 26.86 -9.49 0.73
C ILE A 517 25.47 -10.00 0.34
N ARG A 518 24.42 -9.23 0.66
CA ARG A 518 23.04 -9.57 0.32
C ARG A 518 22.86 -9.74 -1.20
N GLY A 519 23.32 -8.79 -2.01
CA GLY A 519 23.18 -8.87 -3.46
C GLY A 519 23.85 -10.10 -4.05
N VAL A 520 25.06 -10.43 -3.59
CA VAL A 520 25.80 -11.62 -4.04
C VAL A 520 24.99 -12.89 -3.84
N TRP A 521 24.45 -13.12 -2.63
CA TRP A 521 23.71 -14.35 -2.35
C TRP A 521 22.34 -14.42 -3.03
N TRP A 522 21.65 -13.28 -3.20
CA TRP A 522 20.44 -13.22 -4.03
C TRP A 522 20.72 -13.56 -5.50
N HIS A 523 21.88 -13.16 -6.02
CA HIS A 523 22.31 -13.50 -7.38
C HIS A 523 22.71 -14.97 -7.52
N GLU A 524 23.48 -15.52 -6.58
CA GLU A 524 23.85 -16.94 -6.58
C GLU A 524 22.63 -17.86 -6.43
N THR A 525 21.54 -17.43 -5.77
CA THR A 525 20.26 -18.14 -5.80
C THR A 525 19.74 -18.35 -7.23
N LEU A 526 19.88 -17.36 -8.12
CA LEU A 526 19.44 -17.49 -9.51
C LEU A 526 20.22 -18.58 -10.24
N ARG A 527 21.53 -18.68 -9.98
CA ARG A 527 22.40 -19.74 -10.52
C ARG A 527 21.98 -21.11 -9.99
N VAL A 528 21.73 -21.22 -8.69
CA VAL A 528 21.27 -22.47 -8.08
C VAL A 528 19.98 -22.94 -8.72
N LEU A 529 18.99 -22.06 -8.88
CA LEU A 529 17.71 -22.41 -9.52
C LEU A 529 17.87 -22.76 -11.00
N ALA A 530 18.69 -22.00 -11.75
CA ALA A 530 18.96 -22.27 -13.16
C ALA A 530 19.64 -23.63 -13.39
N ASN A 531 20.35 -24.15 -12.38
CA ASN A 531 21.02 -25.44 -12.38
C ASN A 531 20.10 -26.63 -12.06
N ILE A 532 18.85 -26.40 -11.60
CA ILE A 532 17.88 -27.46 -11.34
C ILE A 532 17.29 -27.94 -12.67
N GLU A 533 17.53 -29.21 -13.01
CA GLU A 533 16.98 -29.84 -14.20
C GLU A 533 15.44 -29.91 -14.12
N ASN A 534 14.76 -29.71 -15.25
CA ASN A 534 13.29 -29.73 -15.40
C ASN A 534 12.53 -28.68 -14.58
N LEU A 535 13.19 -27.70 -13.96
CA LEU A 535 12.51 -26.56 -13.38
C LEU A 535 12.09 -25.58 -14.48
N ASN A 536 10.78 -25.35 -14.65
CA ASN A 536 10.21 -24.31 -15.50
C ASN A 536 10.43 -22.91 -14.87
N LEU A 537 11.70 -22.54 -14.70
CA LEU A 537 12.16 -21.31 -14.07
C LEU A 537 12.04 -20.13 -15.02
N VAL A 538 11.47 -19.03 -14.53
CA VAL A 538 11.58 -17.69 -15.11
C VAL A 538 11.93 -16.69 -14.02
N ILE A 539 12.82 -15.74 -14.33
CA ILE A 539 13.34 -14.76 -13.37
C ILE A 539 12.78 -13.38 -13.71
N LEU A 540 12.15 -12.74 -12.71
CA LEU A 540 11.70 -11.36 -12.79
C LEU A 540 12.62 -10.46 -11.94
N ARG A 541 13.23 -9.45 -12.58
CA ARG A 541 14.08 -8.45 -11.93
C ARG A 541 13.44 -7.05 -12.03
N PRO A 542 12.70 -6.61 -11.01
CA PRO A 542 12.14 -5.27 -10.96
C PRO A 542 13.21 -4.20 -10.70
N GLY A 543 12.92 -2.96 -11.09
CA GLY A 543 13.58 -1.76 -10.61
C GLY A 543 13.29 -1.49 -9.12
N LEU A 544 13.45 -0.23 -8.70
CA LEU A 544 13.11 0.19 -7.34
C LEU A 544 11.59 0.19 -7.17
N VAL A 545 11.09 -0.75 -6.38
CA VAL A 545 9.64 -0.96 -6.21
C VAL A 545 9.04 0.05 -5.25
N TYR A 546 7.87 0.60 -5.59
CA TYR A 546 7.02 1.41 -4.71
C TYR A 546 5.56 1.00 -4.84
N GLY A 547 4.73 1.43 -3.88
CA GLY A 547 3.28 1.23 -3.90
C GLY A 547 2.71 0.73 -2.57
N PRO A 548 1.40 0.42 -2.52
CA PRO A 548 0.75 -0.06 -1.31
C PRO A 548 1.40 -1.37 -0.78
N HIS A 549 1.44 -1.51 0.55
CA HIS A 549 2.07 -2.64 1.25
C HIS A 549 3.58 -2.82 1.04
N VAL A 550 4.29 -1.79 0.55
CA VAL A 550 5.74 -1.74 0.46
C VAL A 550 6.29 -0.83 1.58
N GLU A 551 6.48 -1.39 2.76
CA GLU A 551 6.89 -0.68 3.99
C GLU A 551 8.41 -0.50 4.16
N TYR A 552 9.21 -0.97 3.21
CA TYR A 552 10.68 -0.96 3.28
C TYR A 552 11.28 -0.62 1.92
N GLY A 553 12.57 -0.30 1.92
CA GLY A 553 13.32 0.04 0.70
C GLY A 553 13.52 1.54 0.53
N ILE A 554 14.39 1.90 -0.40
CA ILE A 554 14.89 3.28 -0.54
C ILE A 554 13.77 4.30 -0.80
N LEU A 555 12.76 3.95 -1.59
CA LEU A 555 11.67 4.87 -1.92
C LEU A 555 10.80 5.16 -0.70
N THR A 556 10.36 4.13 0.02
CA THR A 556 9.58 4.28 1.26
C THR A 556 10.35 5.05 2.34
N THR A 557 11.64 4.75 2.54
CA THR A 557 12.48 5.51 3.48
C THR A 557 12.68 6.97 3.03
N THR A 558 12.82 7.22 1.73
CA THR A 558 12.94 8.59 1.21
C THR A 558 11.64 9.37 1.41
N MET A 559 10.48 8.73 1.27
CA MET A 559 9.17 9.36 1.53
C MET A 559 9.00 9.74 3.00
N THR A 560 9.35 8.84 3.94
CA THR A 560 9.25 9.15 5.38
C THR A 560 10.19 10.30 5.75
N VAL A 561 11.44 10.27 5.29
CA VAL A 561 12.41 11.35 5.54
C VAL A 561 11.97 12.67 4.89
N ALA A 562 11.52 12.66 3.63
CA ALA A 562 11.05 13.86 2.95
C ALA A 562 9.85 14.50 3.67
N SER A 563 8.96 13.68 4.25
CA SER A 563 7.85 14.18 5.07
C SER A 563 8.31 14.92 6.32
N VAL A 564 9.39 14.45 6.98
CA VAL A 564 10.01 15.12 8.12
C VAL A 564 10.61 16.46 7.69
N TYR A 565 11.31 16.51 6.55
CA TYR A 565 11.82 17.78 6.01
C TYR A 565 10.71 18.76 5.63
N GLY A 566 9.59 18.26 5.09
CA GLY A 566 8.37 19.04 4.87
C GLY A 566 7.81 19.60 6.17
N TYR A 567 7.70 18.77 7.21
CA TYR A 567 7.24 19.21 8.54
C TYR A 567 8.16 20.27 9.17
N LEU A 568 9.47 20.07 9.09
CA LEU A 568 10.48 21.02 9.59
C LEU A 568 10.64 22.28 8.71
N GLN A 569 9.97 22.34 7.56
CA GLN A 569 10.08 23.42 6.57
C GLN A 569 11.54 23.67 6.13
N LYS A 570 12.28 22.58 5.90
CA LYS A 570 13.69 22.61 5.47
C LYS A 570 13.85 21.86 4.14
N PRO A 571 14.77 22.30 3.26
CA PRO A 571 15.09 21.55 2.05
C PRO A 571 15.80 20.24 2.39
N MET A 572 15.42 19.15 1.75
CA MET A 572 16.12 17.87 1.81
C MET A 572 17.30 17.89 0.84
N LYS A 573 18.45 17.33 1.23
CA LYS A 573 19.65 17.31 0.39
C LYS A 573 20.20 15.91 0.23
N GLY A 574 20.42 15.50 -1.00
CA GLY A 574 21.13 14.28 -1.35
C GLY A 574 22.65 14.42 -1.18
N LEU A 575 23.30 13.31 -0.84
CA LEU A 575 24.75 13.25 -0.68
C LEU A 575 25.49 13.19 -2.02
N TRP A 576 24.90 12.53 -3.01
CA TRP A 576 25.54 12.28 -4.30
C TRP A 576 25.16 13.37 -5.30
N PRO A 577 26.14 13.99 -5.99
CA PRO A 577 25.88 15.14 -6.84
C PRO A 577 24.88 14.81 -7.97
N PRO A 578 24.23 15.84 -8.54
CA PRO A 578 23.36 15.67 -9.69
C PRO A 578 24.18 15.09 -10.86
N GLY A 579 23.68 14.04 -11.51
CA GLY A 579 24.36 13.31 -12.58
C GLY A 579 23.50 12.18 -13.14
N LYS A 580 24.07 11.28 -13.96
CA LYS A 580 23.39 10.08 -14.50
C LYS A 580 23.27 8.95 -13.45
N ASN A 581 22.80 9.30 -12.25
CA ASN A 581 22.46 8.33 -11.22
C ASN A 581 21.03 7.83 -11.52
N SER A 582 20.92 6.94 -12.50
CA SER A 582 19.63 6.35 -12.86
C SER A 582 19.04 5.60 -11.68
N MET A 583 17.76 5.83 -11.45
CA MET A 583 16.93 5.21 -10.42
C MET A 583 15.63 4.80 -11.09
N ASN A 584 15.68 3.76 -11.92
CA ASN A 584 14.47 3.21 -12.52
C ASN A 584 13.58 2.61 -11.42
N THR A 585 12.32 2.98 -11.46
CA THR A 585 11.29 2.59 -10.50
C THR A 585 10.28 1.64 -11.15
N VAL A 586 9.42 1.02 -10.36
CA VAL A 586 8.27 0.25 -10.85
C VAL A 586 7.20 0.16 -9.76
N HIS A 587 5.94 0.26 -10.14
CA HIS A 587 4.83 0.08 -9.20
C HIS A 587 4.65 -1.40 -8.84
N VAL A 588 4.35 -1.70 -7.58
CA VAL A 588 4.17 -3.07 -7.06
C VAL A 588 3.06 -3.84 -7.78
N GLU A 589 2.02 -3.16 -8.28
CA GLU A 589 0.99 -3.80 -9.11
C GLU A 589 1.53 -4.30 -10.43
N ASP A 590 2.46 -3.57 -11.03
CA ASP A 590 3.10 -3.99 -12.27
C ASP A 590 4.08 -5.14 -12.06
N VAL A 591 4.72 -5.22 -10.89
CA VAL A 591 5.52 -6.39 -10.50
C VAL A 591 4.62 -7.63 -10.37
N ALA A 592 3.46 -7.50 -9.74
CA ALA A 592 2.48 -8.58 -9.59
C ALA A 592 1.92 -9.04 -10.95
N GLY A 593 1.48 -8.10 -11.79
CA GLY A 593 0.98 -8.40 -13.13
C GLY A 593 2.03 -9.06 -14.02
N ALA A 594 3.26 -8.57 -13.99
CA ALA A 594 4.35 -9.17 -14.75
C ALA A 594 4.74 -10.56 -14.24
N ALA A 595 4.76 -10.78 -12.93
CA ALA A 595 5.02 -12.10 -12.37
C ALA A 595 3.99 -13.13 -12.84
N PHE A 596 2.70 -12.77 -12.85
CA PHE A 596 1.65 -13.65 -13.35
C PHE A 596 1.74 -13.89 -14.86
N ALA A 597 1.93 -12.83 -15.66
CA ALA A 597 2.09 -12.96 -17.11
C ALA A 597 3.30 -13.84 -17.49
N LEU A 598 4.40 -13.77 -16.73
CA LEU A 598 5.54 -14.65 -16.91
C LEU A 598 5.26 -16.10 -16.52
N ALA A 599 4.40 -16.34 -15.53
CA ALA A 599 3.96 -17.69 -15.20
C ALA A 599 3.15 -18.31 -16.34
N GLU A 600 2.19 -17.57 -16.90
CA GLU A 600 1.40 -18.02 -18.05
C GLU A 600 2.28 -18.27 -19.28
N TRP A 601 3.20 -17.33 -19.57
CA TRP A 601 4.15 -17.48 -20.66
C TRP A 601 5.05 -18.72 -20.49
N MET A 602 5.62 -18.93 -19.30
CA MET A 602 6.46 -20.10 -19.01
C MET A 602 5.65 -21.41 -19.08
N ALA A 603 4.41 -21.41 -18.57
CA ALA A 603 3.54 -22.58 -18.62
C ALA A 603 3.17 -22.98 -20.06
N LYS A 604 3.08 -21.99 -20.96
CA LYS A 604 2.82 -22.19 -22.38
C LYS A 604 4.05 -22.68 -23.15
N GLU A 605 5.18 -22.00 -23.02
CA GLU A 605 6.38 -22.29 -23.82
C GLU A 605 7.19 -23.49 -23.27
N GLY A 606 7.21 -23.65 -21.95
CA GLY A 606 8.07 -24.60 -21.24
C GLY A 606 9.54 -24.17 -21.22
N ARG A 607 10.34 -24.75 -20.30
CA ARG A 607 11.71 -24.30 -20.03
C ARG A 607 12.62 -24.23 -21.26
N LYS A 608 12.60 -25.25 -22.13
CA LYS A 608 13.55 -25.37 -23.26
C LYS A 608 13.34 -24.26 -24.29
N GLU A 609 12.10 -24.01 -24.68
CA GLU A 609 11.77 -22.96 -25.65
C GLU A 609 11.94 -21.58 -25.02
N ALA A 610 11.56 -21.42 -23.76
CA ALA A 610 11.79 -20.19 -23.00
C ALA A 610 13.28 -19.80 -22.91
N ASP A 611 14.19 -20.78 -22.74
CA ASP A 611 15.63 -20.55 -22.76
C ASP A 611 16.13 -20.09 -24.15
N ILE A 612 15.51 -20.53 -25.25
CA ILE A 612 15.84 -20.08 -26.61
C ILE A 612 15.35 -18.65 -26.84
N LEU A 613 14.11 -18.37 -26.45
CA LEU A 613 13.47 -17.07 -26.67
C LEU A 613 14.05 -15.97 -25.80
N ALA A 614 14.37 -16.29 -24.53
CA ALA A 614 14.68 -15.30 -23.51
C ALA A 614 15.80 -15.73 -22.54
N GLY A 615 16.50 -16.83 -22.76
CA GLY A 615 17.57 -17.29 -21.87
C GLY A 615 18.75 -16.32 -21.81
N GLU A 616 19.19 -16.02 -20.59
CA GLU A 616 20.37 -15.20 -20.32
C GLU A 616 21.36 -15.96 -19.46
N GLU A 617 22.66 -15.72 -19.71
CA GLU A 617 23.72 -16.32 -18.90
C GLU A 617 23.80 -15.66 -17.52
N ILE A 618 23.86 -16.47 -16.47
CA ILE A 618 23.93 -16.01 -15.08
C ILE A 618 25.35 -16.25 -14.53
N PRO A 619 26.25 -15.26 -14.59
CA PRO A 619 27.65 -15.43 -14.22
C PRO A 619 27.84 -15.54 -12.70
N SER A 620 28.81 -16.33 -12.25
CA SER A 620 29.17 -16.35 -10.83
C SER A 620 29.80 -15.02 -10.39
N ASN A 621 29.36 -14.50 -9.26
CA ASN A 621 29.87 -13.27 -8.67
C ASN A 621 30.72 -13.49 -7.41
N ASP A 622 30.85 -14.74 -6.93
CA ASP A 622 31.67 -15.10 -5.75
C ASP A 622 32.72 -16.17 -6.06
N LYS A 623 33.79 -15.77 -6.77
CA LYS A 623 34.86 -16.70 -7.20
C LYS A 623 35.77 -17.19 -6.05
N GLY A 624 35.64 -16.65 -4.84
CA GLY A 624 36.60 -16.85 -3.74
C GLY A 624 36.05 -17.55 -2.49
N LYS A 625 34.73 -17.53 -2.25
CA LYS A 625 34.12 -18.17 -1.07
C LYS A 625 33.41 -19.49 -1.36
N ILE A 626 33.13 -19.80 -2.62
CA ILE A 626 32.49 -21.07 -3.01
C ILE A 626 33.54 -22.19 -2.92
N LYS A 627 33.50 -22.97 -1.83
CA LYS A 627 34.31 -24.19 -1.68
C LYS A 627 33.60 -25.39 -2.30
N GLU A 628 34.37 -26.38 -2.77
CA GLU A 628 33.85 -27.69 -3.16
C GLU A 628 32.99 -28.30 -2.03
N GLY A 629 31.83 -28.87 -2.37
CA GLY A 629 30.92 -29.53 -1.42
C GLY A 629 29.81 -28.65 -0.82
N THR A 630 29.65 -27.39 -1.23
CA THR A 630 28.60 -26.48 -0.71
C THR A 630 27.21 -26.64 -1.38
N GLY A 631 27.08 -27.49 -2.39
CA GLY A 631 25.84 -27.66 -3.17
C GLY A 631 25.53 -26.50 -4.12
N LEU A 632 26.42 -25.51 -4.22
CA LEU A 632 26.34 -24.40 -5.19
C LEU A 632 26.92 -24.83 -6.56
N PRO A 633 26.42 -24.26 -7.67
CA PRO A 633 27.00 -24.51 -8.98
C PRO A 633 28.44 -24.02 -9.08
N GLU A 634 29.29 -24.83 -9.73
CA GLU A 634 30.69 -24.48 -10.00
C GLU A 634 30.81 -23.10 -10.66
N THR A 635 31.79 -22.31 -10.25
CA THR A 635 32.00 -20.92 -10.72
C THR A 635 32.14 -20.81 -12.24
N GLY A 636 32.72 -21.83 -12.90
CA GLY A 636 32.91 -21.88 -14.35
C GLY A 636 31.75 -22.46 -15.15
N LYS A 637 30.72 -23.02 -14.50
CA LYS A 637 29.57 -23.61 -15.19
C LYS A 637 28.69 -22.50 -15.78
N LYS A 638 28.50 -22.54 -17.10
CA LYS A 638 27.56 -21.67 -17.82
C LYS A 638 26.13 -22.10 -17.52
N LEU A 639 25.37 -21.20 -16.90
CA LEU A 639 23.98 -21.43 -16.51
C LEU A 639 23.11 -20.41 -17.22
N VAL A 640 22.02 -20.88 -17.81
CA VAL A 640 21.09 -20.06 -18.60
C VAL A 640 19.69 -20.22 -18.02
N ALA A 641 19.00 -19.10 -17.85
CA ALA A 641 17.57 -19.11 -17.56
C ALA A 641 16.89 -17.86 -18.16
N PRO A 642 15.57 -17.90 -18.40
CA PRO A 642 14.84 -16.75 -18.90
C PRO A 642 14.82 -15.66 -17.82
N LEU A 643 15.37 -14.50 -18.14
CA LEU A 643 15.45 -13.34 -17.25
C LEU A 643 14.81 -12.13 -17.92
N PHE A 644 13.96 -11.44 -17.18
CA PHE A 644 13.24 -10.25 -17.61
C PHE A 644 13.37 -9.13 -16.57
N ASN A 645 13.74 -7.95 -17.03
CA ASN A 645 13.64 -6.75 -16.22
C ASN A 645 12.23 -6.15 -16.30
N ILE A 646 11.79 -5.48 -15.24
CA ILE A 646 10.60 -4.62 -15.27
C ILE A 646 10.86 -3.27 -14.62
N VAL A 647 10.59 -2.20 -15.35
CA VAL A 647 10.68 -0.79 -14.91
C VAL A 647 9.56 0.01 -15.55
N ASP A 648 9.17 1.11 -14.91
CA ASP A 648 8.30 2.12 -15.50
C ASP A 648 9.01 2.92 -16.62
N ASN A 649 8.26 3.80 -17.30
CA ASN A 649 8.77 4.58 -18.42
C ASN A 649 9.38 5.93 -17.99
N SER A 650 9.46 6.22 -16.69
CA SER A 650 9.88 7.54 -16.20
C SER A 650 11.37 7.83 -16.36
N ASN A 651 12.20 6.78 -16.49
CA ASN A 651 13.66 6.92 -16.59
C ASN A 651 14.25 7.83 -15.49
N GLY A 652 13.79 7.61 -14.26
CA GLY A 652 14.12 8.44 -13.10
C GLY A 652 15.61 8.55 -12.82
N THR A 653 16.01 9.69 -12.26
CA THR A 653 17.33 9.93 -11.67
C THR A 653 17.18 10.23 -10.20
N LEU A 654 18.27 10.18 -9.42
CA LEU A 654 18.26 10.62 -8.02
C LEU A 654 17.61 12.00 -7.83
N TYR A 655 17.86 12.94 -8.74
CA TYR A 655 17.25 14.26 -8.68
C TYR A 655 15.75 14.22 -8.96
N SER A 656 15.31 13.62 -10.08
CA SER A 656 13.91 13.65 -10.47
C SER A 656 13.03 12.86 -9.49
N ILE A 657 13.47 11.69 -9.04
CA ILE A 657 12.78 10.90 -8.01
C ILE A 657 12.71 11.67 -6.69
N GLY A 658 13.84 12.24 -6.23
CA GLY A 658 13.88 13.04 -5.01
C GLY A 658 12.98 14.28 -5.09
N ALA A 659 12.93 14.95 -6.25
CA ALA A 659 12.10 16.12 -6.49
C ALA A 659 10.61 15.79 -6.45
N GLU A 660 10.17 14.71 -7.10
CA GLU A 660 8.77 14.25 -7.06
C GLU A 660 8.34 13.89 -5.63
N ILE A 661 9.17 13.14 -4.89
CA ILE A 661 8.88 12.79 -3.50
C ILE A 661 8.83 14.04 -2.60
N CYS A 662 9.81 14.94 -2.70
CA CYS A 662 9.86 16.16 -1.90
C CYS A 662 8.68 17.10 -2.21
N GLY A 663 8.29 17.19 -3.48
CA GLY A 663 7.15 17.98 -3.94
C GLY A 663 5.85 17.58 -3.25
N LEU A 664 5.62 16.27 -3.07
CA LEU A 664 4.44 15.74 -2.36
C LEU A 664 4.31 16.28 -0.93
N PHE A 665 5.43 16.51 -0.24
CA PHE A 665 5.46 16.94 1.16
C PHE A 665 5.75 18.44 1.34
N GLY A 666 5.70 19.22 0.26
CA GLY A 666 5.92 20.67 0.33
C GLY A 666 7.36 21.07 0.67
N THR A 667 8.34 20.22 0.36
CA THR A 667 9.77 20.53 0.48
C THR A 667 10.47 20.47 -0.87
N THR A 668 11.77 20.79 -0.91
CA THR A 668 12.60 20.78 -2.12
C THR A 668 13.75 19.81 -1.97
N PHE A 669 14.15 19.20 -3.08
CA PHE A 669 15.31 18.31 -3.14
C PHE A 669 16.52 19.04 -3.75
N GLY A 670 17.63 19.04 -3.03
CA GLY A 670 18.90 19.62 -3.46
C GLY A 670 20.08 18.71 -3.15
N PHE A 671 21.29 19.27 -3.16
CA PHE A 671 22.52 18.52 -2.92
C PHE A 671 23.41 19.23 -1.90
N HIS A 672 24.19 18.45 -1.16
CA HIS A 672 25.26 18.98 -0.32
C HIS A 672 26.41 19.54 -1.16
N ASP A 673 27.20 20.43 -0.57
CA ASP A 673 28.39 20.96 -1.23
C ASP A 673 29.47 19.88 -1.40
N PHE A 674 30.45 20.17 -2.27
CA PHE A 674 31.53 19.25 -2.58
C PHE A 674 32.33 18.85 -1.34
N PHE A 675 32.53 19.79 -0.40
CA PHE A 675 33.29 19.54 0.82
C PHE A 675 32.59 18.54 1.74
N THR A 676 31.30 18.75 2.02
CA THR A 676 30.49 17.83 2.85
C THR A 676 30.43 16.44 2.22
N THR A 677 30.21 16.39 0.91
CA THR A 677 30.18 15.13 0.14
C THR A 677 31.51 14.38 0.24
N THR A 678 32.64 15.10 0.12
CA THR A 678 33.98 14.52 0.20
C THR A 678 34.29 14.03 1.61
N MET A 679 33.91 14.80 2.64
CA MET A 679 34.08 14.38 4.03
C MET A 679 33.27 13.14 4.38
N ALA A 680 32.03 13.03 3.90
CA ALA A 680 31.21 11.82 4.07
C ALA A 680 31.86 10.57 3.42
N LYS A 681 32.48 10.73 2.24
CA LYS A 681 33.22 9.65 1.57
C LYS A 681 34.47 9.24 2.32
N ILE A 682 35.29 10.21 2.74
CA ILE A 682 36.55 9.96 3.46
C ILE A 682 36.28 9.27 4.80
N THR A 683 35.24 9.71 5.50
CA THR A 683 34.81 9.12 6.77
C THR A 683 34.02 7.82 6.59
N LYS A 684 33.81 7.37 5.34
CA LYS A 684 33.00 6.19 4.98
C LYS A 684 31.67 6.14 5.72
N LEU A 685 30.95 7.27 5.76
CA LEU A 685 29.70 7.39 6.53
C LEU A 685 29.84 6.84 7.96
N SER A 686 30.87 7.29 8.68
CA SER A 686 31.18 6.77 10.02
C SER A 686 29.93 6.73 10.92
N GLU A 687 29.85 5.77 11.84
CA GLU A 687 28.68 5.56 12.71
C GLU A 687 28.17 6.85 13.37
N SER A 688 29.07 7.76 13.77
CA SER A 688 28.68 9.05 14.35
C SER A 688 27.94 9.99 13.39
N ILE A 689 28.24 9.94 12.09
CA ILE A 689 27.52 10.74 11.08
C ILE A 689 26.13 10.13 10.84
N LEU A 690 26.04 8.80 10.78
CA LEU A 690 24.75 8.10 10.67
C LEU A 690 23.86 8.38 11.88
N GLU A 691 24.42 8.37 13.10
CA GLU A 691 23.73 8.75 14.32
C GLU A 691 23.23 10.20 14.27
N ASP A 692 24.08 11.16 13.85
CA ASP A 692 23.69 12.57 13.73
C ASP A 692 22.55 12.78 12.71
N ILE A 693 22.58 12.08 11.57
CA ILE A 693 21.53 12.13 10.54
C ILE A 693 20.21 11.58 11.10
N ASN A 694 20.28 10.40 11.72
CA ASN A 694 19.10 9.73 12.27
C ASN A 694 18.54 10.45 13.52
N GLU A 695 19.35 11.20 14.27
CA GLU A 695 18.87 12.05 15.37
C GLU A 695 17.86 13.09 14.86
N GLU A 696 18.11 13.73 13.70
CA GLU A 696 17.15 14.68 13.11
C GLU A 696 15.92 13.97 12.53
N HIS A 697 16.11 12.87 11.78
CA HIS A 697 15.02 12.19 11.08
C HIS A 697 14.07 11.45 12.02
N VAL A 698 14.61 10.63 12.92
CA VAL A 698 13.79 9.84 13.86
C VAL A 698 13.11 10.75 14.88
N SER A 699 13.80 11.79 15.38
CA SER A 699 13.17 12.72 16.33
C SER A 699 12.02 13.50 15.68
N GLY A 700 12.23 14.01 14.46
CA GLY A 700 11.16 14.70 13.73
C GLY A 700 9.99 13.79 13.38
N TRP A 701 10.26 12.52 13.03
CA TRP A 701 9.22 11.52 12.80
C TRP A 701 8.40 11.22 14.05
N VAL A 702 9.06 11.04 15.20
CA VAL A 702 8.38 10.83 16.49
C VAL A 702 7.53 12.05 16.87
N GLU A 703 8.04 13.26 16.67
CA GLU A 703 7.27 14.49 16.89
C GLU A 703 6.01 14.52 16.00
N MET A 704 6.12 14.16 14.72
CA MET A 704 4.97 14.08 13.81
C MET A 704 3.95 13.02 14.25
N ILE A 705 4.39 11.85 14.70
CA ILE A 705 3.51 10.79 15.23
C ILE A 705 2.74 11.27 16.47
N MET A 706 3.44 11.92 17.40
CA MET A 706 2.85 12.42 18.65
C MET A 706 1.91 13.60 18.41
N ALA A 707 2.17 14.40 17.39
CA ALA A 707 1.33 15.53 16.98
C ALA A 707 0.18 15.14 16.03
N SER A 708 0.12 13.88 15.58
CA SER A 708 -0.91 13.40 14.66
C SER A 708 -2.29 13.39 15.32
N ASP A 709 -3.32 13.72 14.54
CA ASP A 709 -4.72 13.60 14.93
C ASP A 709 -5.48 12.70 13.92
N PRO A 710 -5.97 11.52 14.33
CA PRO A 710 -5.82 10.91 15.65
C PRO A 710 -4.36 10.51 15.95
N PRO A 711 -4.01 10.28 17.24
CA PRO A 711 -2.69 9.76 17.63
C PRO A 711 -2.41 8.41 16.98
N ILE A 712 -1.15 8.19 16.59
CA ILE A 712 -0.70 6.94 15.95
C ILE A 712 -0.01 6.08 17.01
N PRO A 713 -0.65 5.00 17.51
CA PRO A 713 -0.09 4.18 18.58
C PRO A 713 1.06 3.29 18.11
N ASN A 714 1.04 2.88 16.83
CA ASN A 714 2.06 2.05 16.22
C ASN A 714 2.11 2.32 14.71
N THR A 715 3.30 2.30 14.12
CA THR A 715 3.48 2.40 12.67
C THR A 715 4.59 1.44 12.22
N PRO A 716 4.43 0.74 11.08
CA PRO A 716 5.50 -0.07 10.50
C PRO A 716 6.59 0.77 9.83
N LEU A 717 6.38 2.09 9.69
CA LEU A 717 7.24 2.99 8.96
C LEU A 717 8.29 3.64 9.88
N SER A 718 9.48 3.84 9.33
CA SER A 718 10.58 4.48 10.03
C SER A 718 11.23 5.55 9.15
N ALA A 719 11.64 6.66 9.79
CA ALA A 719 12.52 7.65 9.18
C ALA A 719 14.01 7.36 9.43
N TYR A 720 14.33 6.14 9.90
CA TYR A 720 15.71 5.70 10.07
C TYR A 720 16.34 5.35 8.71
N MET A 721 17.53 5.87 8.45
CA MET A 721 18.36 5.54 7.30
C MET A 721 19.61 4.77 7.72
N ASP A 722 19.71 3.55 7.20
CA ASP A 722 20.93 2.75 7.26
C ASP A 722 22.00 3.28 6.29
N GLU A 723 23.25 2.85 6.50
CA GLU A 723 24.37 3.13 5.58
C GLU A 723 24.02 2.77 4.13
N SER A 724 23.34 1.64 3.93
CA SER A 724 22.99 1.15 2.59
C SER A 724 22.05 2.08 1.80
N VAL A 725 21.23 2.88 2.47
CA VAL A 725 20.33 3.87 1.84
C VAL A 725 21.08 5.14 1.43
N LEU A 726 22.17 5.45 2.14
CA LEU A 726 23.03 6.61 1.88
C LEU A 726 24.17 6.33 0.90
N GLN A 727 24.47 5.06 0.63
CA GLN A 727 25.41 4.65 -0.41
C GLN A 727 24.89 5.03 -1.81
N LYS A 728 25.81 5.12 -2.77
CA LYS A 728 25.46 5.46 -4.15
C LYS A 728 24.73 4.28 -4.80
N ILE A 729 23.44 4.45 -5.10
CA ILE A 729 22.62 3.45 -5.79
C ILE A 729 22.38 3.89 -7.23
N VAL A 730 22.62 2.97 -8.18
CA VAL A 730 22.36 3.18 -9.60
C VAL A 730 21.66 1.92 -10.14
N VAL A 731 20.40 2.08 -10.56
CA VAL A 731 19.57 1.04 -11.15
C VAL A 731 19.03 1.56 -12.47
N ALA A 732 19.59 1.06 -13.56
CA ALA A 732 19.37 1.56 -14.92
C ALA A 732 18.81 0.47 -15.87
N PHE A 733 17.88 -0.38 -15.44
CA PHE A 733 17.41 -1.52 -16.23
C PHE A 733 16.59 -1.11 -17.47
N ASN A 734 16.71 -1.90 -18.54
CA ASN A 734 15.84 -1.84 -19.72
C ASN A 734 14.77 -2.92 -19.65
N ALA A 735 13.49 -2.57 -19.86
CA ALA A 735 12.34 -3.48 -19.82
C ALA A 735 11.68 -3.74 -21.20
N ASP A 736 12.41 -3.55 -22.30
CA ASP A 736 11.86 -3.78 -23.65
C ASP A 736 11.62 -5.27 -23.90
N LYS A 737 12.42 -6.14 -23.28
CA LYS A 737 12.34 -7.60 -23.47
C LYS A 737 10.98 -8.16 -23.03
N ILE A 738 10.49 -7.80 -21.85
CA ILE A 738 9.18 -8.28 -21.37
C ILE A 738 8.02 -7.72 -22.20
N LYS A 739 8.13 -6.48 -22.69
CA LYS A 739 7.14 -5.86 -23.58
C LYS A 739 7.09 -6.54 -24.95
N ASN A 740 8.23 -6.94 -25.49
CA ASN A 740 8.34 -7.51 -26.83
C ASN A 740 8.06 -9.01 -26.89
N ILE A 741 8.50 -9.78 -25.89
CA ILE A 741 8.37 -11.25 -25.88
C ILE A 741 7.04 -11.66 -25.24
N VAL A 742 6.69 -11.08 -24.09
CA VAL A 742 5.49 -11.45 -23.32
C VAL A 742 4.29 -10.57 -23.71
N GLY A 743 4.52 -9.39 -24.29
CA GLY A 743 3.45 -8.45 -24.60
C GLY A 743 2.93 -7.67 -23.38
N TYR A 744 3.66 -7.70 -22.25
CA TYR A 744 3.20 -7.09 -21.00
C TYR A 744 3.05 -5.56 -21.13
N THR A 745 1.92 -5.04 -20.67
CA THR A 745 1.61 -3.60 -20.67
C THR A 745 1.49 -3.09 -19.24
N LEU A 746 2.25 -2.04 -18.92
CA LEU A 746 2.24 -1.42 -17.59
C LEU A 746 0.89 -0.76 -17.30
N LYS A 747 0.37 -0.99 -16.09
CA LYS A 747 -0.80 -0.29 -15.55
C LYS A 747 -0.41 1.09 -15.00
N HIS A 748 0.78 1.20 -14.38
CA HIS A 748 1.33 2.45 -13.85
C HIS A 748 2.61 2.78 -14.62
N PRO A 749 2.49 3.40 -15.82
CA PRO A 749 3.62 3.62 -16.70
C PRO A 749 4.59 4.71 -16.22
N GLU A 750 4.20 5.52 -15.24
CA GLU A 750 4.98 6.67 -14.78
C GLU A 750 5.01 6.78 -13.24
N PHE A 751 6.19 7.10 -12.71
CA PHE A 751 6.39 7.56 -11.34
C PHE A 751 5.97 9.02 -11.19
N SER A 752 4.96 9.28 -10.34
CA SER A 752 4.41 10.63 -10.15
C SER A 752 3.94 10.88 -8.72
N GLN A 753 3.79 12.16 -8.35
CA GLN A 753 3.16 12.55 -7.08
C GLN A 753 1.74 12.01 -6.90
N ALA A 754 0.98 11.81 -7.98
CA ALA A 754 -0.37 11.24 -7.89
C ALA A 754 -0.33 9.80 -7.37
N GLU A 755 0.58 8.98 -7.91
CA GLU A 755 0.80 7.61 -7.47
C GLU A 755 1.31 7.56 -6.02
N LEU A 756 2.29 8.41 -5.68
CA LEU A 756 2.83 8.49 -4.31
C LEU A 756 1.77 8.94 -3.29
N LYS A 757 0.88 9.84 -3.69
CA LYS A 757 -0.22 10.31 -2.85
C LYS A 757 -1.17 9.18 -2.49
N ASP A 758 -1.51 8.31 -3.44
CA ASP A 758 -2.37 7.15 -3.19
C ASP A 758 -1.77 6.22 -2.13
N VAL A 759 -0.46 5.95 -2.22
CA VAL A 759 0.28 5.16 -1.20
C VAL A 759 0.18 5.80 0.19
N VAL A 760 0.45 7.11 0.28
CA VAL A 760 0.38 7.84 1.56
C VAL A 760 -1.03 7.85 2.12
N ASP A 761 -2.04 8.08 1.28
CA ASP A 761 -3.43 8.10 1.70
C ASP A 761 -3.89 6.72 2.20
N ARG A 762 -3.38 5.62 1.62
CA ARG A 762 -3.58 4.26 2.15
C ARG A 762 -3.02 4.15 3.58
N TRP A 763 -1.76 4.50 3.80
CA TRP A 763 -1.17 4.44 5.14
C TRP A 763 -1.88 5.36 6.16
N LYS A 764 -2.40 6.51 5.72
CA LYS A 764 -3.24 7.37 6.57
C LYS A 764 -4.55 6.69 6.94
N SER A 765 -5.21 6.03 5.99
CA SER A 765 -6.48 5.31 6.23
C SER A 765 -6.30 4.16 7.23
N GLU A 766 -5.10 3.57 7.28
CA GLU A 766 -4.73 2.52 8.23
C GLU A 766 -4.20 3.06 9.57
N GLY A 767 -4.14 4.37 9.76
CA GLY A 767 -3.57 4.99 10.96
C GLY A 767 -2.06 4.75 11.12
N SER A 768 -1.35 4.46 10.03
CA SER A 768 0.10 4.20 10.00
C SER A 768 0.93 5.40 9.56
N TRP A 769 0.31 6.49 9.09
CA TRP A 769 0.98 7.70 8.62
C TRP A 769 0.48 8.97 9.34
N PRO A 770 1.37 9.87 9.80
CA PRO A 770 1.00 11.07 10.56
C PRO A 770 0.13 12.06 9.78
N ASN A 771 -0.96 12.50 10.42
CA ASN A 771 -1.91 13.50 9.91
C ASN A 771 -1.58 14.90 10.44
N THR A 772 -0.36 15.37 10.24
CA THR A 772 0.11 16.66 10.75
C THR A 772 -0.02 17.81 9.74
N PHE A 773 -0.30 17.51 8.47
CA PHE A 773 -0.42 18.51 7.41
C PHE A 773 -1.82 19.16 7.41
N LYS A 774 -2.02 20.22 8.20
CA LYS A 774 -3.00 21.25 7.82
C LYS A 774 -2.33 22.13 6.76
N VAL A 775 -2.51 21.79 5.48
CA VAL A 775 -2.14 22.70 4.39
C VAL A 775 -2.90 24.02 4.62
N PRO A 776 -2.22 25.15 4.88
CA PRO A 776 -2.91 26.44 4.86
C PRO A 776 -3.43 26.62 3.42
N ARG A 777 -4.72 26.92 3.26
CA ARG A 777 -5.28 27.27 1.94
C ARG A 777 -4.37 28.33 1.30
N LEU A 778 -3.88 28.03 0.09
CA LEU A 778 -3.10 28.95 -0.75
C LEU A 778 -3.79 30.33 -0.96
N CYS A 779 -5.06 30.48 -0.61
CA CYS A 779 -5.78 31.75 -0.63
C CYS A 779 -5.48 32.72 0.53
N GLU A 780 -4.82 32.33 1.62
CA GLU A 780 -4.58 33.23 2.78
C GLU A 780 -3.15 33.80 2.88
N LEU A 781 -2.23 33.38 2.00
CA LEU A 781 -0.87 33.95 1.95
C LEU A 781 -0.78 35.27 1.16
N SER A 782 -1.82 35.66 0.43
CA SER A 782 -1.89 36.95 -0.26
C SER A 782 -2.13 38.14 0.70
N HIS A 783 -2.64 37.90 1.91
CA HIS A 783 -2.90 38.96 2.89
C HIS A 783 -1.73 39.24 3.84
N ILE A 784 -0.77 38.33 3.99
CA ILE A 784 0.40 38.52 4.89
C ILE A 784 1.61 39.10 4.15
N GLN A 785 1.70 38.97 2.82
CA GLN A 785 2.74 39.63 2.03
C GLN A 785 2.49 41.11 1.70
N ASN A 786 1.29 41.65 1.98
CA ASN A 786 0.92 43.03 1.68
C ASN A 786 0.98 44.03 2.86
N GLN A 787 1.51 43.64 4.02
CA GLN A 787 1.72 44.56 5.16
C GLN A 787 3.20 44.91 5.45
N ARG A 788 4.15 44.58 4.57
CA ARG A 788 5.55 45.04 4.70
C ARG A 788 6.08 45.67 3.41
N ARG A 789 5.42 46.73 2.95
CA ARG A 789 6.03 47.74 2.06
C ARG A 789 5.49 49.14 2.39
N SER A 790 6.27 49.90 3.14
CA SER A 790 6.28 51.38 3.10
C SER A 790 7.69 51.87 3.50
N PRO A 791 8.10 53.09 3.09
CA PRO A 791 9.34 53.31 2.37
C PRO A 791 10.53 53.74 3.24
N PHE A 792 11.73 53.34 2.82
CA PHE A 792 12.98 53.94 3.28
C PHE A 792 13.05 55.40 2.85
N HIS A 793 13.10 56.32 3.81
CA HIS A 793 13.55 57.70 3.59
C HIS A 793 15.07 57.78 3.68
N VAL A 794 15.64 58.35 2.63
CA VAL A 794 17.02 58.82 2.49
C VAL A 794 17.24 59.99 3.44
N TYR A 795 18.30 59.94 4.25
CA TYR A 795 19.00 61.13 4.72
C TYR A 795 20.50 60.95 4.48
N THR A 796 20.99 61.66 3.47
CA THR A 796 22.40 62.02 3.29
C THR A 796 22.76 63.16 4.24
N ALA A 797 23.89 63.07 4.93
CA ALA A 797 24.62 64.23 5.45
C ALA A 797 26.13 63.99 5.32
N SER A 798 26.78 64.91 4.63
CA SER A 798 28.18 64.95 4.23
C SER A 798 29.11 65.56 5.30
N SER A 799 30.32 64.99 5.39
CA SER A 799 31.64 65.57 5.75
C SER A 799 31.75 66.84 6.61
N THR A 800 32.56 66.79 7.68
CA THR A 800 33.78 67.63 7.87
C THR A 800 34.65 67.14 9.05
N ASN A 801 35.97 67.33 8.91
CA ASN A 801 37.07 66.97 9.82
C ASN A 801 36.98 67.55 11.25
N VAL A 802 37.43 66.78 12.26
CA VAL A 802 38.29 67.27 13.37
C VAL A 802 39.17 66.11 13.88
N ARG A 803 40.49 66.32 13.87
CA ARG A 803 41.52 65.56 14.61
C ARG A 803 41.44 65.96 16.08
N ALA A 804 41.39 65.01 17.02
CA ALA A 804 41.71 65.26 18.42
C ALA A 804 42.28 63.99 19.08
N ASP A 805 43.48 64.15 19.63
CA ASP A 805 44.19 63.19 20.47
C ASP A 805 43.37 62.72 21.67
N LEU A 806 43.40 61.43 21.97
CA LEU A 806 42.99 60.90 23.27
C LEU A 806 43.95 59.81 23.73
N ASN A 807 44.92 60.29 24.51
CA ASN A 807 45.77 59.51 25.40
C ASN A 807 44.88 58.95 26.52
N VAL A 808 44.59 57.64 26.51
CA VAL A 808 43.89 56.98 27.63
C VAL A 808 44.93 56.28 28.48
N ASP A 809 45.10 56.81 29.68
CA ASP A 809 46.02 56.33 30.72
C ASP A 809 45.48 55.04 31.35
N VAL A 810 46.11 53.91 31.01
CA VAL A 810 45.74 52.54 31.42
C VAL A 810 45.80 52.35 32.94
N ALA A 811 46.49 53.24 33.67
CA ALA A 811 46.60 53.16 35.13
C ALA A 811 45.28 53.40 35.89
N LYS A 812 44.25 53.97 35.26
CA LYS A 812 42.95 54.26 35.89
C LYS A 812 41.87 53.18 35.73
N LEU A 813 42.11 52.14 34.92
CA LEU A 813 41.16 51.05 34.66
C LEU A 813 41.23 49.88 35.67
N ILE A 814 42.31 49.81 36.45
CA ILE A 814 42.61 48.69 37.34
C ILE A 814 41.65 48.60 38.55
N PRO A 815 41.27 49.70 39.24
CA PRO A 815 40.36 49.61 40.39
C PRO A 815 38.92 49.21 40.03
N THR A 816 38.48 49.52 38.81
CA THR A 816 37.10 49.26 38.36
C THR A 816 36.87 47.78 38.05
N PHE A 817 37.89 47.07 37.55
CA PHE A 817 37.80 45.62 37.28
C PHE A 817 37.76 44.79 38.58
N GLN A 818 38.45 45.23 39.64
CA GLN A 818 38.50 44.52 40.91
C GLN A 818 37.13 44.55 41.64
N ILE A 819 36.41 45.68 41.56
CA ILE A 819 35.06 45.84 42.13
C ILE A 819 34.01 44.98 41.40
N VAL A 820 34.13 44.82 40.07
CA VAL A 820 33.24 43.94 39.29
C VAL A 820 33.53 42.47 39.60
N PHE A 821 34.79 42.11 39.82
CA PHE A 821 35.20 40.74 40.11
C PHE A 821 34.70 40.25 41.48
N GLU A 822 34.79 41.09 42.52
CA GLU A 822 34.29 40.75 43.85
C GLU A 822 32.75 40.62 43.89
N ARG A 823 32.05 41.43 43.10
CA ARG A 823 30.57 41.41 43.05
C ARG A 823 30.02 40.20 42.29
N VAL A 824 30.68 39.79 41.20
CA VAL A 824 30.33 38.57 40.45
C VAL A 824 30.65 37.29 41.23
N ALA A 825 31.75 37.27 41.99
CA ALA A 825 32.09 36.13 42.84
C ALA A 825 31.09 35.94 44.00
N PHE A 826 30.59 37.03 44.59
CA PHE A 826 29.58 36.99 45.66
C PHE A 826 28.21 36.51 45.15
N ASP A 827 27.75 36.98 43.99
CA ASP A 827 26.47 36.55 43.37
C ASP A 827 26.51 35.08 42.90
N MET A 828 27.67 34.57 42.48
CA MET A 828 27.85 33.15 42.14
C MET A 828 27.77 32.24 43.36
N ALA A 829 28.27 32.66 44.52
CA ALA A 829 28.22 31.87 45.75
C ALA A 829 26.78 31.71 46.30
N ASP A 830 25.95 32.77 46.22
CA ASP A 830 24.53 32.71 46.61
C ASP A 830 23.71 31.83 45.64
N THR A 831 24.00 31.91 44.34
CA THR A 831 23.33 31.13 43.29
C THR A 831 23.64 29.63 43.39
N VAL A 832 24.89 29.26 43.71
CA VAL A 832 25.31 27.85 43.89
C VAL A 832 24.66 27.22 45.14
N THR A 833 24.43 28.01 46.19
CA THR A 833 23.79 27.54 47.43
C THR A 833 22.29 27.27 47.22
N ARG A 834 21.61 28.07 46.40
CA ARG A 834 20.19 27.87 46.04
C ARG A 834 19.94 26.73 45.05
N LEU A 835 20.91 26.39 44.19
CA LEU A 835 20.76 25.35 43.16
C LEU A 835 21.07 23.92 43.63
N ARG A 836 21.83 23.77 44.73
CA ARG A 836 22.10 22.46 45.36
C ARG A 836 20.83 21.77 45.88
N THR A 837 19.81 22.55 46.24
CA THR A 837 18.50 22.10 46.74
C THR A 837 17.55 21.62 45.62
N VAL A 838 17.79 22.02 44.36
CA VAL A 838 16.97 21.63 43.20
C VAL A 838 17.44 20.29 42.61
N GLN A 839 18.75 20.03 42.64
CA GLN A 839 19.36 18.84 42.05
C GLN A 839 19.06 17.55 42.84
N THR A 840 18.91 17.63 44.17
CA THR A 840 18.52 16.47 45.01
C THR A 840 17.04 16.08 44.86
N ARG A 841 16.16 16.97 44.39
CA ARG A 841 14.74 16.66 44.15
C ARG A 841 14.46 16.10 42.75
N SER A 842 15.26 16.45 41.73
CA SER A 842 15.04 16.00 40.35
C SER A 842 15.47 14.54 40.10
N TYR A 843 16.54 14.07 40.76
CA TYR A 843 17.09 12.73 40.55
C TYR A 843 16.38 11.62 41.36
N ALA A 844 15.56 11.97 42.34
CA ALA A 844 14.78 10.99 43.11
C ALA A 844 13.51 10.51 42.38
N ARG A 845 13.09 11.18 41.29
CA ARG A 845 11.82 10.91 40.59
C ARG A 845 11.93 9.99 39.36
N GLU A 846 13.14 9.67 38.91
CA GLU A 846 13.40 8.82 37.73
C GLU A 846 14.17 7.55 38.08
N SER A 847 13.72 6.81 39.10
CA SER A 847 14.14 5.41 39.29
C SER A 847 12.93 4.49 39.14
N VAL A 848 12.57 4.23 37.89
CA VAL A 848 11.73 3.06 37.57
C VAL A 848 12.63 1.84 37.70
N ASP A 849 12.30 0.97 38.65
CA ASP A 849 13.04 -0.25 38.96
C ASP A 849 12.83 -1.28 37.84
N LEU A 850 13.77 -1.31 36.89
CA LEU A 850 13.85 -2.24 35.74
C LEU A 850 14.00 -3.72 36.14
N LYS A 851 13.91 -4.09 37.42
CA LYS A 851 14.02 -5.47 37.91
C LYS A 851 12.71 -6.27 37.92
N THR A 852 11.57 -5.67 37.55
CA THR A 852 10.24 -6.32 37.70
C THR A 852 9.58 -6.77 36.39
N LEU A 853 10.27 -6.71 35.26
CA LEU A 853 9.78 -7.35 34.03
C LEU A 853 10.31 -8.79 33.92
N PRO A 854 9.45 -9.80 33.69
CA PRO A 854 9.91 -11.17 33.49
C PRO A 854 10.69 -11.26 32.18
N MET A 855 12.01 -11.39 32.30
CA MET A 855 12.94 -11.57 31.20
C MET A 855 13.12 -13.07 30.95
N GLU A 856 12.45 -13.62 29.94
CA GLU A 856 12.90 -14.86 29.30
C GLU A 856 13.73 -14.51 28.07
N GLY A 857 14.99 -14.93 28.10
CA GLY A 857 15.76 -15.34 26.92
C GLY A 857 16.22 -14.27 25.93
N GLU A 858 17.21 -13.46 26.29
CA GLU A 858 18.34 -13.13 25.39
C GLU A 858 19.46 -12.47 26.21
N GLN A 859 20.56 -13.20 26.43
CA GLN A 859 21.79 -12.63 26.98
C GLN A 859 22.38 -11.66 25.93
N PHE A 860 22.15 -10.35 26.13
CA PHE A 860 22.88 -9.31 25.41
C PHE A 860 24.38 -9.44 25.70
N ASN A 861 25.11 -10.06 24.77
CA ASN A 861 26.56 -9.96 24.70
C ASN A 861 26.93 -8.50 24.41
N ALA A 862 27.28 -7.74 25.46
CA ALA A 862 27.78 -6.38 25.32
C ALA A 862 29.04 -6.39 24.42
N ARG A 863 28.96 -5.74 23.24
CA ARG A 863 30.13 -5.51 22.38
C ARG A 863 31.21 -4.78 23.17
N LYS A 864 32.48 -5.17 22.99
CA LYS A 864 33.62 -4.37 23.44
C LYS A 864 33.60 -3.02 22.71
N GLU A 865 33.34 -1.94 23.45
CA GLU A 865 33.37 -0.57 22.92
C GLU A 865 34.82 -0.13 22.66
N GLY A 866 35.12 0.26 21.42
CA GLY A 866 36.37 0.90 21.02
C GLY A 866 36.44 1.08 19.50
N ARG A 867 36.78 2.27 19.01
CA ARG A 867 36.99 2.50 17.56
C ARG A 867 38.40 2.11 17.17
N TRP A 868 38.57 1.66 15.93
CA TRP A 868 39.90 1.45 15.36
C TRP A 868 40.63 2.80 15.27
N GLY A 869 41.73 2.94 16.02
CA GLY A 869 42.50 4.18 16.09
C GLY A 869 42.44 4.91 17.43
N ASP A 870 41.50 4.60 18.34
CA ASP A 870 41.43 5.27 19.65
C ASP A 870 42.69 5.05 20.50
N GLY A 871 43.24 3.84 20.46
CA GLY A 871 44.52 3.52 21.10
C GLY A 871 45.69 4.28 20.47
N ILE A 872 45.67 4.45 19.14
CA ILE A 872 46.70 5.18 18.39
C ILE A 872 46.60 6.68 18.69
N ALA A 873 45.40 7.26 18.70
CA ALA A 873 45.17 8.66 19.04
C ALA A 873 45.58 8.95 20.48
N LYS A 874 45.24 8.06 21.43
CA LYS A 874 45.66 8.17 22.82
C LYS A 874 47.17 8.11 22.96
N LEU A 875 47.83 7.16 22.28
CA LEU A 875 49.29 7.03 22.28
C LEU A 875 49.97 8.23 21.62
N ALA A 876 49.46 8.71 20.48
CA ALA A 876 49.98 9.86 19.75
C ALA A 876 49.90 11.13 20.61
N VAL A 877 48.76 11.37 21.27
CA VAL A 877 48.59 12.49 22.18
C VAL A 877 49.50 12.39 23.41
N GLN A 878 49.61 11.21 24.02
CA GLN A 878 50.51 11.00 25.15
C GLN A 878 51.99 11.20 24.77
N THR A 879 52.38 10.77 23.57
CA THR A 879 53.76 10.93 23.06
C THR A 879 54.06 12.37 22.67
N PHE A 880 53.14 13.03 21.97
CA PHE A 880 53.28 14.43 21.52
C PHE A 880 53.27 15.42 22.68
N MET A 881 52.66 15.08 23.82
CA MET A 881 52.67 15.90 25.03
C MET A 881 53.85 15.58 25.96
N GLY A 882 54.26 14.32 26.07
CA GLY A 882 55.33 13.91 26.97
C GLY A 882 56.72 14.42 26.54
N ILE A 883 57.02 14.37 25.24
CA ILE A 883 58.36 14.73 24.73
C ILE A 883 58.64 16.23 24.90
N PRO A 884 57.76 17.17 24.50
CA PRO A 884 58.02 18.60 24.66
C PRO A 884 58.04 19.05 26.11
N VAL A 885 57.23 18.47 27.00
CA VAL A 885 57.22 18.79 28.44
C VAL A 885 58.56 18.44 29.08
N VAL A 886 59.04 17.21 28.85
CA VAL A 886 60.32 16.73 29.39
C VAL A 886 61.49 17.50 28.78
N TYR A 887 61.44 17.77 27.47
CA TYR A 887 62.47 18.54 26.77
C TYR A 887 62.52 20.01 27.24
N THR A 888 61.36 20.65 27.45
CA THR A 888 61.28 22.03 27.96
C THR A 888 61.75 22.11 29.41
N ALA A 889 61.40 21.13 30.25
CA ALA A 889 61.91 21.04 31.62
C ALA A 889 63.43 20.81 31.66
N TYR A 890 63.96 19.95 30.78
CA TYR A 890 65.39 19.73 30.64
C TYR A 890 66.13 21.00 30.20
N LEU A 891 65.66 21.67 29.14
CA LEU A 891 66.26 22.92 28.66
C LEU A 891 66.30 23.98 29.77
N MET A 892 65.19 24.15 30.50
CA MET A 892 65.08 25.10 31.60
C MET A 892 66.04 24.77 32.77
N LEU A 893 66.11 23.50 33.20
CA LEU A 893 66.99 23.08 34.28
C LEU A 893 68.47 23.14 33.88
N SER A 894 68.77 22.97 32.59
CA SER A 894 70.12 23.13 32.03
C SER A 894 70.56 24.59 31.86
N SER A 895 69.63 25.56 31.85
CA SER A 895 69.88 26.96 31.51
C SER A 895 69.98 27.90 32.73
N ASN A 896 70.69 27.49 33.79
CA ASN A 896 70.98 28.27 35.00
C ASN A 896 69.75 28.99 35.62
N PRO A 897 68.81 28.22 36.23
CA PRO A 897 67.46 28.67 36.62
C PRO A 897 67.43 29.83 37.61
N SER A 898 68.48 29.99 38.42
CA SER A 898 68.63 31.05 39.42
C SER A 898 68.63 32.46 38.82
N SER A 899 68.95 32.60 37.52
CA SER A 899 68.95 33.87 36.79
C SER A 899 67.57 34.35 36.33
N LEU A 900 66.56 33.47 36.33
CA LEU A 900 65.23 33.74 35.80
C LEU A 900 64.14 33.80 36.89
N SER A 901 64.48 33.60 38.17
CA SER A 901 63.54 33.64 39.30
C SER A 901 62.27 32.78 39.06
N TRP A 902 61.14 33.16 39.66
CA TRP A 902 59.87 32.46 39.52
C TRP A 902 59.42 32.29 38.06
N PHE A 903 59.82 33.20 37.16
CA PHE A 903 59.48 33.12 35.74
C PHE A 903 59.94 31.83 35.07
N ALA A 904 61.03 31.24 35.55
CA ALA A 904 61.54 30.00 35.01
C ALA A 904 60.48 28.87 35.04
N TYR A 905 59.52 28.91 35.98
CA TYR A 905 58.47 27.89 36.13
C TYR A 905 57.26 28.06 35.21
N HIS A 906 57.12 29.16 34.46
CA HIS A 906 55.93 29.35 33.60
C HIS A 906 55.82 28.35 32.43
N PRO A 907 56.90 27.98 31.69
CA PRO A 907 56.77 27.05 30.58
C PRO A 907 56.33 25.64 31.02
N PRO A 908 56.89 25.02 32.08
CA PRO A 908 56.42 23.70 32.51
C PRO A 908 55.01 23.76 33.09
N LEU A 909 54.60 24.84 33.76
CA LEU A 909 53.22 25.00 34.24
C LEU A 909 52.22 25.14 33.09
N GLN A 910 52.52 25.95 32.07
CA GLN A 910 51.65 26.08 30.90
C GLN A 910 51.53 24.78 30.11
N MET A 911 52.64 24.05 29.91
CA MET A 911 52.61 22.76 29.23
C MET A 911 51.88 21.68 30.05
N LEU A 912 52.02 21.69 31.38
CA LEU A 912 51.25 20.82 32.28
C LEU A 912 49.75 21.11 32.20
N ALA A 913 49.35 22.39 32.14
CA ALA A 913 47.94 22.76 31.97
C ALA A 913 47.36 22.22 30.65
N VAL A 914 48.09 22.36 29.54
CA VAL A 914 47.69 21.80 28.23
C VAL A 914 47.58 20.27 28.33
N GLY A 915 48.50 19.61 29.04
CA GLY A 915 48.44 18.16 29.29
C GLY A 915 47.18 17.73 30.04
N LEU A 916 46.83 18.46 31.11
CA LEU A 916 45.63 18.21 31.91
C LEU A 916 44.34 18.45 31.12
N PHE A 917 44.26 19.52 30.33
CA PHE A 917 43.12 19.77 29.44
C PHE A 917 42.95 18.67 28.39
N THR A 918 44.05 18.26 27.79
CA THR A 918 44.06 17.21 26.78
C THR A 918 43.61 15.87 27.35
N TYR A 919 44.12 15.51 28.54
CA TYR A 919 43.66 14.32 29.26
C TYR A 919 42.17 14.40 29.59
N GLY A 920 41.69 15.55 30.10
CA GLY A 920 40.27 15.78 30.37
C GLY A 920 39.41 15.57 29.12
N ILE A 921 39.80 16.10 27.97
CA ILE A 921 39.09 15.89 26.69
C ILE A 921 39.07 14.41 26.29
N LEU A 922 40.21 13.71 26.44
CA LEU A 922 40.31 12.28 26.12
C LEU A 922 39.42 11.39 26.99
N THR A 923 38.97 11.85 28.17
CA THR A 923 38.01 11.08 29.00
C THR A 923 36.57 11.10 28.46
N LEU A 924 36.27 11.92 27.46
CA LEU A 924 34.97 12.00 26.77
C LEU A 924 34.86 11.04 25.56
N GLN A 925 35.59 9.91 25.55
CA GLN A 925 35.45 8.93 24.45
C GLN A 925 33.98 8.54 24.23
N PRO A 926 33.55 8.28 22.98
CA PRO A 926 32.17 7.91 22.69
C PRO A 926 31.87 6.54 23.31
N THR A 927 31.07 6.53 24.37
CA THR A 927 30.51 5.32 24.99
C THR A 927 29.00 5.34 24.82
N SER A 928 28.41 4.23 24.38
CA SER A 928 26.96 4.12 24.18
C SER A 928 26.20 4.01 25.51
N GLN A 929 26.91 3.64 26.59
CA GLN A 929 26.32 3.46 27.91
C GLN A 929 26.16 4.80 28.68
N PRO A 930 24.93 5.17 29.12
CA PRO A 930 24.67 6.43 29.83
C PRO A 930 25.51 6.61 31.11
N LYS A 931 25.71 5.53 31.88
CA LYS A 931 26.51 5.55 33.10
C LYS A 931 27.97 5.89 32.83
N THR A 932 28.57 5.28 31.80
CA THR A 932 29.98 5.51 31.43
C THR A 932 30.18 6.92 30.89
N LYS A 933 29.21 7.43 30.11
CA LYS A 933 29.20 8.81 29.61
C LYS A 933 29.13 9.84 30.75
N ALA A 934 28.30 9.60 31.77
CA ALA A 934 28.22 10.46 32.95
C ALA A 934 29.53 10.45 33.77
N VAL A 935 30.14 9.28 33.98
CA VAL A 935 31.44 9.17 34.67
C VAL A 935 32.57 9.84 33.89
N GLY A 936 32.58 9.70 32.55
CA GLY A 936 33.52 10.39 31.67
C GLY A 936 33.38 11.91 31.75
N LEU A 937 32.14 12.42 31.76
CA LEU A 937 31.86 13.85 31.92
C LEU A 937 32.34 14.40 33.27
N VAL A 938 32.15 13.67 34.37
CA VAL A 938 32.65 14.07 35.70
C VAL A 938 34.17 14.14 35.73
N ARG A 939 34.86 13.16 35.14
CA ARG A 939 36.33 13.18 35.03
C ARG A 939 36.80 14.35 34.18
N HIS A 940 36.17 14.58 33.03
CA HIS A 940 36.45 15.74 32.20
C HIS A 940 36.33 17.04 32.99
N GLN A 941 35.21 17.24 33.69
CA GLN A 941 34.98 18.43 34.52
C GLN A 941 36.06 18.60 35.59
N LEU A 942 36.44 17.51 36.27
CA LEU A 942 37.46 17.54 37.33
C LEU A 942 38.83 17.96 36.78
N PHE A 943 39.25 17.41 35.64
CA PHE A 943 40.53 17.77 35.02
C PHE A 943 40.53 19.19 34.43
N MET A 944 39.43 19.64 33.83
CA MET A 944 39.36 20.99 33.25
C MET A 944 39.32 22.07 34.35
N LEU A 945 38.40 21.95 35.31
CA LEU A 945 38.12 23.00 36.30
C LEU A 945 39.10 23.04 37.46
N PHE A 946 39.40 21.88 38.03
CA PHE A 946 40.06 21.81 39.33
C PHE A 946 41.56 21.56 39.22
N THR A 947 42.07 21.26 38.02
CA THR A 947 43.51 21.05 37.81
C THR A 947 44.06 21.90 36.65
N GLY A 948 43.52 21.76 35.42
CA GLY A 948 44.03 22.48 34.25
C GLY A 948 43.96 24.01 34.37
N LEU A 949 42.80 24.57 34.72
CA LEU A 949 42.63 26.03 34.85
C LEU A 949 43.46 26.66 35.99
N PRO A 950 43.51 26.08 37.21
CA PRO A 950 44.39 26.58 38.26
C PRO A 950 45.86 26.58 37.85
N VAL A 951 46.34 25.50 37.21
CA VAL A 951 47.74 25.40 36.76
C VAL A 951 48.05 26.44 35.67
N LEU A 952 47.13 26.65 34.71
CA LEU A 952 47.24 27.71 33.72
C LEU A 952 47.27 29.11 34.36
N GLY A 953 46.40 29.32 35.36
CA GLY A 953 46.31 30.57 36.12
C GLY A 953 47.59 30.89 36.86
N VAL A 954 48.17 29.93 37.59
CA VAL A 954 49.45 30.09 38.30
C VAL A 954 50.59 30.33 37.31
N GLY A 955 50.68 29.57 36.21
CA GLY A 955 51.69 29.79 35.18
C GLY A 955 51.60 31.20 34.55
N THR A 956 50.38 31.70 34.35
CA THR A 956 50.14 33.06 33.84
C THR A 956 50.47 34.13 34.89
N TRP A 957 50.13 33.90 36.16
CA TRP A 957 50.43 34.81 37.27
C TRP A 957 51.95 34.97 37.47
N VAL A 958 52.70 33.89 37.33
CA VAL A 958 54.18 33.90 37.36
C VAL A 958 54.77 34.76 36.23
N ILE A 959 54.17 34.75 35.03
CA ILE A 959 54.54 35.65 33.93
C ILE A 959 54.23 37.10 34.28
N TYR A 960 53.05 37.35 34.85
CA TYR A 960 52.60 38.68 35.27
C TYR A 960 53.55 39.28 36.34
N TYR A 961 53.83 38.52 37.41
CA TYR A 961 54.65 38.93 38.54
C TYR A 961 56.09 39.29 38.12
N ASN A 962 56.72 38.47 37.25
CA ASN A 962 58.08 38.78 36.78
C ASN A 962 58.14 39.99 35.84
N LYS A 963 57.02 40.36 35.20
CA LYS A 963 56.96 41.50 34.29
C LYS A 963 56.74 42.83 35.00
N GLU A 964 55.99 42.87 36.11
CA GLU A 964 55.91 44.04 36.99
C GLU A 964 57.31 44.48 37.46
N ILE A 965 58.24 43.54 37.54
CA ILE A 965 59.63 43.78 37.95
C ILE A 965 60.55 44.23 36.79
N ASN A 966 60.25 43.92 35.51
CA ASN A 966 61.24 44.02 34.41
C ASN A 966 60.79 44.72 33.10
N THR A 967 59.63 45.38 33.06
CA THR A 967 59.14 46.30 31.98
C THR A 967 59.67 46.03 30.54
N ARG A 968 59.16 44.99 29.85
CA ARG A 968 59.43 44.72 28.40
C ARG A 968 58.16 44.66 27.51
N PRO A 969 58.24 44.99 26.19
CA PRO A 969 57.07 45.19 25.32
C PRO A 969 56.37 43.92 24.79
N HIS A 970 57.01 42.75 24.83
CA HIS A 970 56.50 41.52 24.17
C HIS A 970 55.26 40.87 24.82
N ALA A 971 54.78 41.34 25.97
CA ALA A 971 53.73 40.64 26.72
C ALA A 971 52.28 41.08 26.41
N LEU A 972 52.05 42.10 25.58
CA LEU A 972 50.67 42.48 25.20
C LEU A 972 49.96 41.38 24.39
N ILE A 973 50.68 40.74 23.46
CA ILE A 973 50.15 39.63 22.65
C ILE A 973 49.85 38.41 23.54
N GLY A 974 50.72 38.12 24.50
CA GLY A 974 50.51 37.05 25.49
C GLY A 974 49.26 37.29 26.36
N TYR A 975 49.00 38.54 26.78
CA TYR A 975 47.79 38.89 27.53
C TYR A 975 46.51 38.71 26.73
N ILE A 976 46.53 39.08 25.45
CA ILE A 976 45.38 38.87 24.55
C ILE A 976 45.13 37.37 24.33
N ALA A 977 46.19 36.58 24.13
CA ALA A 977 46.08 35.14 23.92
C ALA A 977 45.52 34.42 25.16
N VAL A 978 45.98 34.77 26.36
CA VAL A 978 45.47 34.17 27.61
C VAL A 978 44.05 34.65 27.91
N GLY A 979 43.75 35.95 27.75
CA GLY A 979 42.39 36.47 27.89
C GLY A 979 41.41 35.78 26.95
N TRP A 980 41.82 35.52 25.71
CA TRP A 980 41.04 34.75 24.75
C TRP A 980 40.84 33.28 25.17
N ALA A 981 41.86 32.63 25.71
CA ALA A 981 41.74 31.27 26.24
C ALA A 981 40.71 31.16 27.37
N TYR A 982 40.67 32.13 28.28
CA TYR A 982 39.64 32.19 29.33
C TYR A 982 38.24 32.39 28.76
N VAL A 983 38.07 33.24 27.75
CA VAL A 983 36.76 33.41 27.06
C VAL A 983 36.30 32.10 26.42
N GLN A 984 37.19 31.38 25.72
CA GLN A 984 36.86 30.08 25.11
C GLN A 984 36.47 29.05 26.17
N VAL A 985 37.20 28.98 27.27
CA VAL A 985 36.84 28.11 28.40
C VAL A 985 35.44 28.47 28.88
N LEU A 986 35.14 29.74 29.18
CA LEU A 986 33.83 30.15 29.68
C LEU A 986 32.68 29.84 28.70
N VAL A 987 32.87 30.06 27.39
CA VAL A 987 31.86 29.73 26.37
C VAL A 987 31.65 28.22 26.25
N GLY A 988 32.74 27.44 26.19
CA GLY A 988 32.66 25.98 26.17
C GLY A 988 31.96 25.43 27.41
N CYS A 989 32.30 25.95 28.58
CA CYS A 989 31.72 25.61 29.87
C CYS A 989 30.22 25.92 29.93
N GLY A 990 29.83 27.14 29.56
CA GLY A 990 28.41 27.55 29.52
C GLY A 990 27.56 26.75 28.54
N SER A 991 28.18 26.19 27.48
CA SER A 991 27.48 25.40 26.45
C SER A 991 27.25 23.94 26.83
N VAL A 992 28.01 23.41 27.79
CA VAL A 992 27.98 21.99 28.18
C VAL A 992 27.50 21.79 29.61
N TRP A 993 27.89 22.66 30.53
CA TRP A 993 27.58 22.46 31.95
C TRP A 993 26.16 22.86 32.27
N PHE A 994 25.59 22.18 33.27
CA PHE A 994 24.21 22.39 33.72
C PHE A 994 23.19 22.31 32.56
N GLY A 995 23.42 21.38 31.61
CA GLY A 995 22.56 21.21 30.43
C GLY A 995 22.61 22.37 29.44
N GLY A 996 23.61 23.25 29.54
CA GLY A 996 23.76 24.40 28.64
C GLY A 996 22.79 25.55 28.96
N ALA A 997 22.29 25.62 30.19
CA ALA A 997 21.30 26.61 30.63
C ALA A 997 21.73 28.07 30.35
N ALA A 998 23.04 28.36 30.45
CA ALA A 998 23.59 29.68 30.14
C ALA A 998 23.31 30.14 28.70
N PHE A 999 23.01 29.21 27.79
CA PHE A 999 22.67 29.48 26.39
C PHE A 999 21.27 28.96 26.00
N GLY A 1000 20.36 28.83 26.98
CA GLY A 1000 18.96 28.45 26.75
C GLY A 1000 18.69 26.95 26.68
N GLY A 1001 19.69 26.10 26.97
CA GLY A 1001 19.55 24.65 27.07
C GLY A 1001 19.27 23.92 25.74
N GLY A 1002 19.29 22.58 25.79
CA GLY A 1002 18.90 21.71 24.68
C GLY A 1002 19.68 21.98 23.38
N MET A 1003 18.96 22.07 22.25
CA MET A 1003 19.59 22.25 20.93
C MET A 1003 20.33 23.59 20.76
N LYS A 1004 19.91 24.66 21.44
CA LYS A 1004 20.57 25.98 21.33
C LYS A 1004 21.97 25.95 21.93
N ALA A 1005 22.10 25.34 23.12
CA ALA A 1005 23.39 25.13 23.74
C ALA A 1005 24.27 24.16 22.93
N LYS A 1006 23.69 23.08 22.37
CA LYS A 1006 24.38 22.13 21.49
C LYS A 1006 24.91 22.81 20.21
N SER A 1007 24.16 23.75 19.63
CA SER A 1007 24.58 24.55 18.48
C SER A 1007 25.76 25.47 18.80
N ILE A 1008 25.70 26.17 19.93
CA ILE A 1008 26.81 27.03 20.41
C ILE A 1008 28.05 26.20 20.73
N TRP A 1009 27.88 25.02 21.32
CA TRP A 1009 28.96 24.07 21.52
C TRP A 1009 29.57 23.58 20.20
N LYS A 1010 28.75 23.25 19.19
CA LYS A 1010 29.22 22.85 17.84
C LYS A 1010 29.97 24.00 17.16
N TYR A 1011 29.48 25.24 17.26
CA TYR A 1011 30.13 26.44 16.72
C TYR A 1011 31.48 26.71 17.40
N HIS A 1012 31.51 26.62 18.74
CA HIS A 1012 32.73 26.75 19.54
C HIS A 1012 33.77 25.69 19.16
N ARG A 1013 33.38 24.40 19.10
CA ARG A 1013 34.25 23.28 18.71
C ARG A 1013 34.80 23.41 17.28
N GLY A 1014 33.99 23.90 16.34
CA GLY A 1014 34.39 24.03 14.92
C GLY A 1014 35.39 25.15 14.64
N ARG A 1015 35.39 26.24 15.43
CA ARG A 1015 36.27 27.42 15.20
C ARG A 1015 37.53 27.46 16.06
N ILE A 1016 37.65 26.61 17.08
CA ILE A 1016 38.88 26.46 17.90
C ILE A 1016 40.12 26.10 17.05
N SER A 1017 39.94 25.50 15.87
CA SER A 1017 41.07 25.02 15.05
C SER A 1017 41.79 26.10 14.22
N ILE A 1018 41.25 27.33 14.11
CA ILE A 1018 41.75 28.33 13.14
C ILE A 1018 42.46 29.52 13.80
N ILE A 1019 42.13 29.87 15.05
CA ILE A 1019 42.58 31.15 15.63
C ILE A 1019 43.81 31.03 16.56
N PRO A 1020 44.00 29.99 17.41
CA PRO A 1020 45.17 29.92 18.28
C PRO A 1020 46.48 29.63 17.54
N SER A 1021 46.41 28.92 16.41
CA SER A 1021 47.58 28.49 15.62
C SER A 1021 48.40 29.67 15.07
N VAL A 1022 47.75 30.82 14.85
CA VAL A 1022 48.38 32.03 14.30
C VAL A 1022 49.10 32.84 15.38
N PHE A 1023 48.69 32.73 16.65
CA PHE A 1023 49.28 33.53 17.74
C PHE A 1023 50.38 32.81 18.54
N ILE A 1024 50.52 31.49 18.38
CA ILE A 1024 51.59 30.70 19.03
C ILE A 1024 52.87 30.64 18.15
N CYS A 1025 52.79 30.97 16.86
CA CYS A 1025 53.96 31.14 15.98
C CYS A 1025 54.55 32.56 16.09
N SER A 1026 55.06 32.92 17.25
CA SER A 1026 55.99 34.06 17.39
C SER A 1026 56.96 33.79 18.54
N PRO A 1027 58.00 33.00 18.24
CA PRO A 1027 59.34 33.43 18.61
C PRO A 1027 60.34 33.13 17.48
N LEU A 1028 60.17 33.73 16.30
CA LEU A 1028 61.16 33.66 15.22
C LEU A 1028 61.52 35.06 14.71
N GLY A 1029 61.89 35.92 15.65
CA GLY A 1029 62.39 37.26 15.39
C GLY A 1029 63.89 37.38 15.63
N ARG A 1030 64.70 36.58 14.90
CA ARG A 1030 66.11 36.79 14.47
C ARG A 1030 66.82 35.43 14.34
N ARG A 1031 67.06 35.02 13.08
CA ARG A 1031 67.76 33.80 12.59
C ARG A 1031 66.89 32.55 12.36
N MET A 1032 66.15 32.58 11.25
CA MET A 1032 66.14 31.49 10.25
C MET A 1032 65.35 31.99 9.03
N VAL A 1033 66.09 32.51 8.05
CA VAL A 1033 65.67 32.48 6.65
C VAL A 1033 66.20 31.15 6.13
N TYR A 1034 65.31 30.28 5.70
CA TYR A 1034 65.44 29.19 4.71
C TYR A 1034 64.54 28.00 5.11
N VAL A 1035 63.58 27.72 4.22
CA VAL A 1035 62.76 26.50 4.09
C VAL A 1035 61.54 26.37 5.02
N PHE A 1036 60.40 26.99 4.63
CA PHE A 1036 59.24 26.33 3.99
C PHE A 1036 58.18 27.36 3.59
#